data_AF-A0A803PKR5-F1
#
_entry.id   AF-A0A803PKR5-F1
#
_cell.length_a   1.000
_cell.length_b   1.000
_cell.length_c   1.000
_cell.angle_alpha   90.00
_cell.angle_beta   90.00
_cell.angle_gamma   90.00
#
_symmetry.space_group_name_H-M   'P 1'
#
loop_
_entity.id
_entity.type
_entity.pdbx_description
1 polymer ?
#
loop_
_entity_poly.entity_id
_entity_poly.type
_entity_poly.pdbx_seq_one_letter_code
_entity_poly.pdbx_strand_id
1 'polypeptide(L)'
;MALLSSTKLIANTLLLLIILINFIFLVVQPTTTTHTSFKRNPNDHVLCIESEKQALLSLKKDLVDPFNKLISWVSINNGSNDDDCCKWTGIVCDISTGHVKQLRLVDASLSGKVNPSLLNLTHLTHLDLSQNDFKGTRIPPFIGSLMSLKYLNLTMAGFDGKIPHQLGNLSSLTHLSLRSTISSFFNPDENEILSVDNLHWLSGLSSLQSLVMDQVNLSKASNHWLFAMNTIPSLREIRLSSCELSHIHFPSHINLTSLETLDLSYNSIELREPIPCTFPKNMTLLKYLDLSGNNIDSVIPNCFYSFPNLEHLNLFQTKLHGIISSDVANLTSIVSLDLSGNALEGKIPTSMGKLCNLEEFDLTGNNYEGSVSMVFESLSGCLAKKLKSLNLGANSFDSFTGQILDGMRHFKNLHVLDLGNNKFSGPIPLSIFGNLISLKSLDLSSNNFSGPLPDFPASLSNLESLSIYLNKLSGSIPKSLQSLSKLKHLSISNNQLSGSLPISLGSLANLEDLLIESNDFKGHVSEVHFANLTKLKFVLASGNKLSMKVGSNWAPPFSLQVMELRNWNLGPHFPQWLKSQKNISQIDISNTGISGVIPQWFWNNLFSNRSIMLDISKNQIYGEIPNFPNNVSFLVLNMSFNKLTGPLPRIPISKMLDLSNNYLSVNISNFLCDPTSYQREVLSINLKNNFLSGKIPDCWMYWSTLKIIDLDNNNLNGIIPRSIGFLRNLESLHLRNNSFVGEVPESLKNCSALIGLDLGLNKLVGTIPRWIGSLPWLGLLVLRSNNLTGLIPTELCKLFGLQILDASNNNLMGKIPKCFKNLSSMTSKSNQYLSSYYFNIGDQEAGEYASVVVKGRESQYNTILYLLCTLDLSRNNLSGEIPEELASLDALQSLNLSGNYLSGSIPEKIDSMTDLESLDLSRNHLSGYIPTGLSGLSFLSHLNLSYNNLSGQIPIGTQLQSMDASSFVGNKLCGPPLKKCIEDPHTTHPDASNDDGEREDDEYWFRLGIGMGFGVSFLSLLVPLVVCGFWRRAYFWFFEEYLWNKILDYLIKIKLKTKDRVCRYDPQVDPTCLLCGKANESVQHLFFQCEYSSKCLAEWKSRLNWGTKAIDVHRLLQLISKLKGISATRRSMMLTMLAALIYQIWGARNDVLWNQKQWQIRIIVDRVQQESKRRIVGVWPSKTKEKNKNWVLNL
;
A
#
# COMPACT_ATOMS: atom_id res chain seq x y z
N MET A 1 -35.02 46.36 -22.59
CA MET A 1 -33.88 47.27 -22.95
C MET A 1 -32.82 47.18 -21.86
N ALA A 2 -31.57 47.60 -22.13
CA ALA A 2 -30.41 47.49 -21.24
C ALA A 2 -29.78 46.07 -21.06
N LEU A 3 -29.63 45.33 -22.16
CA LEU A 3 -28.46 44.46 -22.35
C LEU A 3 -27.39 45.32 -23.02
N LEU A 4 -26.46 45.94 -22.26
CA LEU A 4 -25.23 46.65 -22.71
C LEU A 4 -24.61 47.49 -21.56
N SER A 5 -23.71 46.92 -20.73
CA SER A 5 -22.78 47.75 -19.93
C SER A 5 -21.48 47.05 -19.49
N SER A 6 -21.51 45.81 -19.00
CA SER A 6 -20.33 45.13 -18.46
C SER A 6 -19.29 44.73 -19.51
N THR A 7 -19.71 44.24 -20.68
CA THR A 7 -18.80 43.97 -21.82
C THR A 7 -18.25 45.24 -22.45
N LYS A 8 -19.01 46.34 -22.40
CA LYS A 8 -18.54 47.67 -22.85
C LYS A 8 -17.45 48.25 -21.94
N LEU A 9 -17.46 47.96 -20.64
CA LEU A 9 -16.42 48.47 -19.75
C LEU A 9 -15.07 47.80 -20.03
N ILE A 10 -15.03 46.48 -20.24
CA ILE A 10 -13.79 45.75 -20.57
C ILE A 10 -13.30 46.08 -21.98
N ALA A 11 -14.19 46.22 -22.96
CA ALA A 11 -13.82 46.66 -24.30
C ALA A 11 -13.30 48.11 -24.32
N ASN A 12 -13.92 49.02 -23.56
CA ASN A 12 -13.47 50.40 -23.46
C ASN A 12 -12.19 50.54 -22.64
N THR A 13 -11.94 49.73 -21.60
CA THR A 13 -10.64 49.76 -20.90
C THR A 13 -9.52 49.19 -21.77
N LEU A 14 -9.76 48.12 -22.55
CA LEU A 14 -8.79 47.67 -23.55
C LEU A 14 -8.53 48.76 -24.61
N LEU A 15 -9.58 49.40 -25.13
CA LEU A 15 -9.43 50.45 -26.13
C LEU A 15 -8.72 51.69 -25.57
N LEU A 16 -9.01 52.10 -24.33
CA LEU A 16 -8.27 53.16 -23.64
C LEU A 16 -6.82 52.77 -23.35
N LEU A 17 -6.53 51.52 -23.01
CA LEU A 17 -5.15 51.05 -22.82
C LEU A 17 -4.37 51.08 -24.14
N ILE A 18 -5.00 50.63 -25.24
CA ILE A 18 -4.42 50.67 -26.59
C ILE A 18 -4.23 52.12 -27.05
N ILE A 19 -5.18 53.02 -26.79
CA ILE A 19 -5.03 54.45 -27.10
C ILE A 19 -3.94 55.08 -26.23
N LEU A 20 -3.84 54.79 -24.93
CA LEU A 20 -2.75 55.29 -24.07
C LEU A 20 -1.38 54.81 -24.53
N ILE A 21 -1.25 53.52 -24.86
CA ILE A 21 0.01 52.93 -25.34
C ILE A 21 0.44 53.60 -26.66
N ASN A 22 -0.48 53.82 -27.60
CA ASN A 22 -0.19 54.56 -28.83
C ASN A 22 0.09 56.05 -28.59
N PHE A 23 -0.53 56.69 -27.60
CA PHE A 23 -0.29 58.09 -27.25
C PHE A 23 1.07 58.28 -26.55
N ILE A 24 1.50 57.33 -25.72
CA ILE A 24 2.83 57.30 -25.11
C ILE A 24 3.93 57.11 -26.18
N PHE A 25 3.68 56.25 -27.18
CA PHE A 25 4.57 56.12 -28.35
C PHE A 25 4.62 57.39 -29.25
N LEU A 26 3.61 58.26 -29.18
CA LEU A 26 3.58 59.54 -29.91
C LEU A 26 4.29 60.70 -29.18
N VAL A 27 4.56 60.58 -27.88
CA VAL A 27 5.09 61.69 -27.04
C VAL A 27 6.57 61.54 -26.69
N VAL A 28 7.17 60.35 -26.83
CA VAL A 28 8.61 60.15 -26.60
C VAL A 28 9.40 60.28 -27.91
N GLN A 29 9.74 61.52 -28.29
CA GLN A 29 10.76 61.78 -29.32
C GLN A 29 12.13 62.05 -28.68
N PRO A 30 13.17 61.27 -29.01
CA PRO A 30 14.55 61.71 -28.88
C PRO A 30 14.89 62.67 -30.02
N THR A 31 15.50 63.81 -29.68
CA THR A 31 16.05 64.76 -30.65
C THR A 31 17.14 64.09 -31.49
N THR A 32 16.90 63.90 -32.78
CA THR A 32 17.91 63.37 -33.72
C THR A 32 18.62 64.50 -34.45
N THR A 33 19.96 64.46 -34.39
CA THR A 33 20.83 65.25 -35.25
C THR A 33 20.66 64.83 -36.71
N THR A 34 20.76 65.80 -37.62
CA THR A 34 20.48 65.63 -39.04
C THR A 34 21.49 64.75 -39.77
N HIS A 35 21.04 63.66 -40.39
CA HIS A 35 21.73 63.08 -41.55
C HIS A 35 20.74 62.55 -42.60
N THR A 36 20.55 63.37 -43.64
CA THR A 36 20.25 63.03 -45.04
C THR A 36 19.54 61.70 -45.35
N SER A 37 18.24 61.77 -45.65
CA SER A 37 17.47 60.65 -46.19
C SER A 37 17.80 60.32 -47.65
N PHE A 38 18.00 59.03 -47.96
CA PHE A 38 17.66 58.50 -49.29
C PHE A 38 16.27 57.86 -49.22
N LYS A 39 15.32 58.36 -50.03
CA LYS A 39 14.01 57.71 -50.20
C LYS A 39 14.16 56.45 -51.06
N ARG A 40 13.61 55.32 -50.62
CA ARG A 40 13.30 54.15 -51.47
C ARG A 40 11.79 53.90 -51.51
N ASN A 41 11.34 53.18 -52.54
CA ASN A 41 9.93 52.98 -52.85
C ASN A 41 9.27 51.95 -51.90
N PRO A 42 7.97 52.09 -51.59
CA PRO A 42 7.26 51.19 -50.67
C PRO A 42 6.88 49.81 -51.26
N ASN A 43 7.48 49.40 -52.39
CA ASN A 43 7.18 48.14 -53.09
C ASN A 43 8.37 47.16 -53.15
N ASP A 44 9.53 47.48 -52.57
CA ASP A 44 10.62 46.52 -52.40
C ASP A 44 10.30 45.61 -51.21
N HIS A 45 9.76 44.41 -51.45
CA HIS A 45 9.72 43.37 -50.43
C HIS A 45 11.15 42.96 -50.06
N VAL A 46 11.54 43.22 -48.81
CA VAL A 46 12.85 42.80 -48.30
C VAL A 46 12.83 41.30 -48.04
N LEU A 47 13.33 40.53 -49.01
CA LEU A 47 13.42 39.07 -48.96
C LEU A 47 14.46 38.60 -47.93
N CYS A 48 14.30 37.37 -47.43
CA CYS A 48 15.33 36.68 -46.67
C CYS A 48 16.69 36.68 -47.37
N ILE A 49 17.75 36.91 -46.60
CA ILE A 49 19.13 36.95 -47.11
C ILE A 49 19.57 35.53 -47.51
N GLU A 50 20.05 35.38 -48.75
CA GLU A 50 20.34 34.07 -49.33
C GLU A 50 21.39 33.26 -48.52
N SER A 51 22.40 33.91 -47.93
CA SER A 51 23.36 33.20 -47.06
C SER A 51 22.75 32.65 -45.76
N GLU A 52 21.72 33.32 -45.23
CA GLU A 52 20.99 32.87 -44.05
C GLU A 52 20.00 31.75 -44.41
N LYS A 53 19.32 31.87 -45.55
CA LYS A 53 18.48 30.81 -46.15
C LYS A 53 19.28 29.53 -46.41
N GLN A 54 20.46 29.62 -47.01
CA GLN A 54 21.35 28.46 -47.22
C GLN A 54 21.83 27.85 -45.89
N ALA A 55 22.06 28.67 -44.86
CA ALA A 55 22.41 28.18 -43.53
C ALA A 55 21.28 27.37 -42.87
N LEU A 56 20.02 27.81 -43.05
CA LEU A 56 18.82 27.09 -42.61
C LEU A 56 18.62 25.78 -43.39
N LEU A 57 18.81 25.78 -44.71
CA LEU A 57 18.74 24.56 -45.53
C LEU A 57 19.84 23.55 -45.13
N SER A 58 21.05 24.02 -44.81
CA SER A 58 22.12 23.18 -44.26
C SER A 58 21.76 22.60 -42.89
N LEU A 59 21.05 23.34 -42.04
CA LEU A 59 20.56 22.82 -40.77
C LEU A 59 19.51 21.72 -40.99
N LYS A 60 18.51 21.97 -41.85
CA LYS A 60 17.46 20.99 -42.17
C LYS A 60 18.02 19.66 -42.70
N LYS A 61 19.13 19.69 -43.45
CA LYS A 61 19.78 18.48 -43.98
C LYS A 61 20.31 17.53 -42.90
N ASP A 62 20.76 18.06 -41.77
CA ASP A 62 21.37 17.29 -40.68
C ASP A 62 20.35 16.93 -39.56
N LEU A 63 19.11 17.42 -39.68
CA LEU A 63 18.00 17.12 -38.79
C LEU A 63 17.14 15.97 -39.34
N VAL A 64 16.64 15.14 -38.43
CA VAL A 64 15.65 14.10 -38.70
C VAL A 64 14.30 14.60 -38.18
N ASP A 65 13.35 14.76 -39.10
CA ASP A 65 12.02 15.34 -38.86
C ASP A 65 10.92 14.29 -39.13
N PRO A 66 10.57 13.45 -38.13
CA PRO A 66 9.62 12.36 -38.32
C PRO A 66 8.18 12.84 -38.56
N PHE A 67 7.86 14.08 -38.20
CA PHE A 67 6.52 14.67 -38.31
C PHE A 67 6.36 15.70 -39.43
N ASN A 68 7.39 15.88 -40.28
CA ASN A 68 7.43 16.83 -41.38
C ASN A 68 7.14 18.29 -40.96
N LYS A 69 7.59 18.70 -39.77
CA LYS A 69 7.43 20.07 -39.24
C LYS A 69 8.23 21.11 -40.04
N LEU A 70 9.32 20.71 -40.68
CA LEU A 70 10.17 21.52 -41.55
C LEU A 70 9.73 21.48 -43.02
N ILE A 71 8.53 20.99 -43.33
CA ILE A 71 8.05 20.83 -44.72
C ILE A 71 8.02 22.14 -45.52
N SER A 72 7.80 23.29 -44.87
CA SER A 72 7.78 24.61 -45.51
C SER A 72 9.16 25.12 -45.95
N TRP A 73 10.25 24.52 -45.46
CA TRP A 73 11.62 24.91 -45.79
C TRP A 73 12.04 24.30 -47.14
N VAL A 74 11.56 24.89 -48.23
CA VAL A 74 11.80 24.45 -49.61
C VAL A 74 12.49 25.57 -50.37
N SER A 75 13.50 25.23 -51.18
CA SER A 75 14.04 26.15 -52.18
C SER A 75 13.40 25.86 -53.54
N ILE A 76 12.83 26.89 -54.17
CA ILE A 76 12.19 26.78 -55.49
C ILE A 76 13.09 27.45 -56.52
N ASN A 77 13.75 26.64 -57.36
CA ASN A 77 14.78 27.07 -58.33
C ASN A 77 14.31 28.02 -59.46
N ASN A 78 13.12 28.62 -59.36
CA ASN A 78 12.48 29.43 -60.42
C ASN A 78 12.11 30.85 -59.95
N GLY A 79 13.01 31.56 -59.27
CA GLY A 79 13.08 33.03 -59.24
C GLY A 79 11.79 33.81 -58.91
N SER A 80 10.89 33.22 -58.13
CA SER A 80 9.57 33.79 -57.81
C SER A 80 9.48 34.28 -56.37
N ASN A 81 8.60 35.24 -56.10
CA ASN A 81 8.39 35.90 -54.78
C ASN A 81 7.93 34.98 -53.62
N ASP A 82 7.96 33.66 -53.78
CA ASP A 82 7.67 32.65 -52.75
C ASP A 82 8.92 31.92 -52.21
N ASP A 83 10.11 32.13 -52.79
CA ASP A 83 11.37 31.52 -52.32
C ASP A 83 12.02 32.31 -51.15
N ASP A 84 11.18 32.74 -50.20
CA ASP A 84 11.52 33.62 -49.07
C ASP A 84 11.51 32.86 -47.73
N CYS A 85 12.68 32.72 -47.10
CA CYS A 85 12.79 32.01 -45.83
C CYS A 85 12.05 32.68 -44.67
N CYS A 86 11.73 33.98 -44.78
CA CYS A 86 10.97 34.70 -43.75
C CYS A 86 9.50 34.27 -43.66
N LYS A 87 9.01 33.48 -44.63
CA LYS A 87 7.71 32.80 -44.61
C LYS A 87 7.75 31.40 -43.98
N TRP A 88 8.93 30.85 -43.69
CA TRP A 88 9.07 29.47 -43.25
C TRP A 88 8.61 29.26 -41.80
N THR A 89 8.04 28.09 -41.53
CA THR A 89 7.57 27.71 -40.19
C THR A 89 8.75 27.72 -39.21
N GLY A 90 8.62 28.48 -38.13
CA GLY A 90 9.67 28.63 -37.11
C GLY A 90 10.71 29.73 -37.37
N ILE A 91 10.62 30.47 -38.48
CA ILE A 91 11.54 31.59 -38.79
C ILE A 91 10.84 32.93 -38.55
N VAL A 92 11.56 33.91 -37.99
CA VAL A 92 11.11 35.31 -37.91
C VAL A 92 12.25 36.23 -38.31
N CYS A 93 12.01 37.09 -39.31
CA CYS A 93 12.98 38.06 -39.81
C CYS A 93 12.74 39.48 -39.31
N ASP A 94 13.73 40.34 -39.48
CA ASP A 94 13.62 41.78 -39.33
C ASP A 94 12.90 42.43 -40.52
N ILE A 95 11.83 43.17 -40.23
CA ILE A 95 10.94 43.77 -41.25
C ILE A 95 11.65 44.81 -42.13
N SER A 96 12.74 45.42 -41.66
CA SER A 96 13.47 46.47 -42.37
C SER A 96 14.70 45.99 -43.13
N THR A 97 15.22 44.80 -42.82
CA THR A 97 16.52 44.31 -43.33
C THR A 97 16.52 42.88 -43.84
N GLY A 98 15.47 42.08 -43.60
CA GLY A 98 15.37 40.70 -44.08
C GLY A 98 16.20 39.67 -43.30
N HIS A 99 17.01 40.12 -42.33
CA HIS A 99 17.81 39.25 -41.47
C HIS A 99 16.96 38.36 -40.56
N VAL A 100 17.29 37.08 -40.46
CA VAL A 100 16.69 36.12 -39.51
C VAL A 100 17.04 36.52 -38.07
N LYS A 101 16.02 36.94 -37.31
CA LYS A 101 16.15 37.34 -35.90
C LYS A 101 15.77 36.25 -34.92
N GLN A 102 14.90 35.31 -35.30
CA GLN A 102 14.44 34.24 -34.40
C GLN A 102 14.30 32.91 -35.14
N LEU A 103 14.73 31.83 -34.48
CA LEU A 103 14.56 30.44 -34.89
C LEU A 103 13.86 29.69 -33.76
N ARG A 104 12.66 29.16 -34.02
CA ARG A 104 11.80 28.46 -33.05
C ARG A 104 11.35 27.12 -33.60
N LEU A 105 11.91 26.04 -33.09
CA LEU A 105 11.63 24.67 -33.49
C LEU A 105 11.20 23.86 -32.26
N VAL A 106 9.99 24.12 -31.76
CA VAL A 106 9.46 23.52 -30.52
C VAL A 106 8.48 22.38 -30.82
N ASP A 107 8.48 21.33 -30.01
CA ASP A 107 7.55 20.19 -30.08
C ASP A 107 7.44 19.62 -31.51
N ALA A 108 8.61 19.26 -32.06
CA ALA A 108 8.72 18.72 -33.41
C ALA A 108 9.34 17.30 -33.44
N SER A 109 9.72 16.77 -32.27
CA SER A 109 10.47 15.50 -32.12
C SER A 109 11.67 15.41 -33.05
N LEU A 110 12.33 16.57 -33.28
CA LEU A 110 13.53 16.64 -34.11
C LEU A 110 14.65 15.86 -33.42
N SER A 111 15.40 15.11 -34.21
CA SER A 111 16.62 14.43 -33.79
C SER A 111 17.74 14.69 -34.82
N GLY A 112 18.93 14.11 -34.62
CA GLY A 112 20.07 14.35 -35.49
C GLY A 112 21.00 15.44 -34.94
N LYS A 113 21.63 16.23 -35.81
CA LYS A 113 22.73 17.12 -35.43
C LYS A 113 22.41 18.60 -35.68
N VAL A 114 22.54 19.42 -34.63
CA VAL A 114 22.48 20.88 -34.75
C VAL A 114 23.74 21.38 -35.48
N ASN A 115 23.56 21.92 -36.68
CA ASN A 115 24.65 22.24 -37.62
C ASN A 115 25.30 23.61 -37.30
N PRO A 116 26.66 23.73 -37.34
CA PRO A 116 27.38 25.00 -37.22
C PRO A 116 27.02 26.10 -38.25
N SER A 117 26.27 25.78 -39.31
CA SER A 117 25.75 26.75 -40.29
C SER A 117 24.98 27.90 -39.64
N LEU A 118 24.38 27.67 -38.46
CA LEU A 118 23.75 28.69 -37.62
C LEU A 118 24.63 29.91 -37.33
N LEU A 119 25.96 29.78 -37.37
CA LEU A 119 26.89 30.91 -37.21
C LEU A 119 26.75 31.98 -38.32
N ASN A 120 26.20 31.64 -39.48
CA ASN A 120 25.89 32.59 -40.54
C ASN A 120 24.67 33.47 -40.23
N LEU A 121 23.86 33.12 -39.22
CA LEU A 121 22.72 33.92 -38.75
C LEU A 121 23.21 34.96 -37.74
N THR A 122 24.07 35.88 -38.17
CA THR A 122 24.79 36.82 -37.27
C THR A 122 23.87 37.77 -36.49
N HIS A 123 22.63 37.94 -36.95
CA HIS A 123 21.60 38.76 -36.31
C HIS A 123 20.58 37.95 -35.49
N LEU A 124 20.81 36.65 -35.28
CA LEU A 124 19.93 35.79 -34.49
C LEU A 124 19.92 36.23 -33.02
N THR A 125 18.73 36.63 -32.55
CA THR A 125 18.49 37.11 -31.17
C THR A 125 17.76 36.10 -30.29
N HIS A 126 17.14 35.07 -30.88
CA HIS A 126 16.29 34.12 -30.17
C HIS A 126 16.39 32.74 -30.82
N LEU A 127 16.81 31.75 -30.03
CA LEU A 127 16.94 30.35 -30.43
C LEU A 127 16.18 29.46 -29.44
N ASP A 128 15.16 28.78 -29.94
CA ASP A 128 14.38 27.80 -29.17
C ASP A 128 14.35 26.45 -29.90
N LEU A 129 14.90 25.43 -29.24
CA LEU A 129 14.93 24.03 -29.70
C LEU A 129 14.27 23.10 -28.67
N SER A 130 13.45 23.63 -27.76
CA SER A 130 12.84 22.87 -26.67
C SER A 130 11.83 21.81 -27.13
N GLN A 131 11.59 20.80 -26.28
CA GLN A 131 10.66 19.70 -26.55
C GLN A 131 10.98 18.93 -27.86
N ASN A 132 12.23 18.50 -27.99
CA ASN A 132 12.73 17.65 -29.07
C ASN A 132 13.49 16.44 -28.50
N ASP A 133 14.00 15.56 -29.36
CA ASP A 133 14.75 14.38 -28.95
C ASP A 133 16.08 14.30 -29.72
N PHE A 134 17.09 15.05 -29.27
CA PHE A 134 18.44 14.98 -29.81
C PHE A 134 19.24 13.75 -29.29
N LYS A 135 18.57 12.73 -28.72
CA LYS A 135 19.07 11.37 -28.45
C LYS A 135 20.42 11.28 -27.74
N GLY A 136 20.56 12.01 -26.64
CA GLY A 136 21.78 11.98 -25.84
C GLY A 136 22.99 12.53 -26.59
N THR A 137 22.80 13.61 -27.34
CA THR A 137 23.93 14.37 -27.91
C THR A 137 24.29 15.56 -27.04
N ARG A 138 25.56 15.97 -27.06
CA ARG A 138 26.02 17.11 -26.26
C ARG A 138 25.62 18.44 -26.87
N ILE A 139 25.31 19.42 -26.02
CA ILE A 139 25.06 20.81 -26.43
C ILE A 139 26.27 21.34 -27.24
N PRO A 140 26.09 21.80 -28.49
CA PRO A 140 27.21 22.24 -29.33
C PRO A 140 27.91 23.51 -28.77
N PRO A 141 29.24 23.50 -28.54
CA PRO A 141 29.96 24.65 -28.01
C PRO A 141 29.90 25.92 -28.89
N PHE A 142 29.68 25.78 -30.19
CA PHE A 142 29.62 26.91 -31.13
C PHE A 142 28.42 27.84 -30.89
N ILE A 143 27.38 27.40 -30.16
CA ILE A 143 26.26 28.25 -29.78
C ILE A 143 26.75 29.47 -28.97
N GLY A 144 27.84 29.32 -28.20
CA GLY A 144 28.52 30.40 -27.50
C GLY A 144 29.18 31.46 -28.39
N SER A 145 29.19 31.31 -29.71
CA SER A 145 29.68 32.31 -30.66
C SER A 145 28.58 33.18 -31.28
N LEU A 146 27.31 32.92 -30.97
CA LEU A 146 26.15 33.70 -31.45
C LEU A 146 25.97 34.99 -30.63
N MET A 147 26.92 35.93 -30.72
CA MET A 147 27.02 37.10 -29.82
C MET A 147 25.78 38.00 -29.76
N SER A 148 24.91 37.97 -30.78
CA SER A 148 23.64 38.71 -30.85
C SER A 148 22.50 38.08 -30.03
N LEU A 149 22.69 36.85 -29.52
CA LEU A 149 21.65 36.07 -28.89
C LEU A 149 21.21 36.67 -27.54
N LYS A 150 19.89 36.83 -27.38
CA LYS A 150 19.23 37.34 -26.17
C LYS A 150 18.41 36.28 -25.44
N TYR A 151 17.96 35.24 -26.16
CA TYR A 151 17.16 34.15 -25.62
C TYR A 151 17.66 32.81 -26.16
N LEU A 152 17.93 31.88 -25.25
CA LEU A 152 18.32 30.50 -25.57
C LEU A 152 17.50 29.52 -24.73
N ASN A 153 16.74 28.65 -25.40
CA ASN A 153 15.96 27.59 -24.76
C ASN A 153 16.26 26.23 -25.39
N LEU A 154 16.80 25.31 -24.59
CA LEU A 154 17.14 23.93 -24.95
C LEU A 154 16.43 22.91 -24.02
N THR A 155 15.38 23.34 -23.32
CA THR A 155 14.67 22.53 -22.31
C THR A 155 13.98 21.31 -22.91
N MET A 156 14.15 20.15 -22.27
CA MET A 156 13.55 18.87 -22.70
C MET A 156 13.84 18.55 -24.17
N ALA A 157 15.05 18.84 -24.64
CA ALA A 157 15.47 18.62 -26.02
C ALA A 157 16.28 17.32 -26.22
N GLY A 158 16.47 16.50 -25.20
CA GLY A 158 17.25 15.26 -25.29
C GLY A 158 18.77 15.47 -25.47
N PHE A 159 19.31 16.61 -25.02
CA PHE A 159 20.76 16.82 -24.92
C PHE A 159 21.32 16.25 -23.61
N ASP A 160 22.56 15.74 -23.64
CA ASP A 160 23.26 15.14 -22.50
C ASP A 160 24.62 15.78 -22.17
N GLY A 161 25.27 15.21 -21.15
CA GLY A 161 26.68 15.46 -20.85
C GLY A 161 26.96 16.82 -20.23
N LYS A 162 28.17 17.35 -20.43
CA LYS A 162 28.61 18.60 -19.80
C LYS A 162 28.14 19.82 -20.58
N ILE A 163 27.54 20.78 -19.88
CA ILE A 163 27.17 22.09 -20.46
C ILE A 163 28.45 22.85 -20.86
N PRO A 164 28.57 23.34 -22.11
CA PRO A 164 29.78 24.02 -22.58
C PRO A 164 29.91 25.43 -21.97
N HIS A 165 31.05 25.70 -21.33
CA HIS A 165 31.37 27.00 -20.73
C HIS A 165 31.38 28.16 -21.74
N GLN A 166 31.52 27.85 -23.04
CA GLN A 166 31.45 28.82 -24.14
C GLN A 166 30.12 29.57 -24.17
N LEU A 167 29.03 29.03 -23.62
CA LEU A 167 27.77 29.76 -23.46
C LEU A 167 27.95 31.06 -22.65
N GLY A 168 28.92 31.11 -21.73
CA GLY A 168 29.26 32.31 -20.96
C GLY A 168 29.77 33.50 -21.78
N ASN A 169 30.13 33.30 -23.06
CA ASN A 169 30.51 34.39 -23.95
C ASN A 169 29.31 35.26 -24.40
N LEU A 170 28.08 34.78 -24.21
CA LEU A 170 26.85 35.42 -24.70
C LEU A 170 26.41 36.60 -23.80
N SER A 171 27.22 37.66 -23.73
CA SER A 171 27.00 38.80 -22.83
C SER A 171 25.69 39.58 -23.06
N SER A 172 25.07 39.43 -24.23
CA SER A 172 23.73 39.98 -24.56
C SER A 172 22.56 39.10 -24.11
N LEU A 173 22.81 37.90 -23.59
CA LEU A 173 21.79 36.94 -23.22
C LEU A 173 21.00 37.42 -22.00
N THR A 174 19.68 37.48 -22.12
CA THR A 174 18.76 37.86 -21.03
C THR A 174 17.99 36.66 -20.48
N HIS A 175 17.83 35.59 -21.26
CA HIS A 175 17.14 34.35 -20.85
C HIS A 175 17.93 33.11 -21.27
N LEU A 176 18.18 32.20 -20.32
CA LEU A 176 18.81 30.91 -20.55
C LEU A 176 17.99 29.80 -19.90
N SER A 177 17.56 28.81 -20.68
CA SER A 177 16.81 27.65 -20.20
C SER A 177 17.45 26.34 -20.68
N LEU A 178 17.90 25.51 -19.74
CA LEU A 178 18.64 24.27 -19.94
C LEU A 178 18.10 23.20 -18.99
N ARG A 179 17.28 22.26 -19.48
CA ARG A 179 16.69 21.18 -18.64
C ARG A 179 16.77 19.83 -19.36
N SER A 180 17.17 18.79 -18.63
CA SER A 180 17.28 17.42 -19.13
C SER A 180 15.91 16.77 -19.35
N THR A 181 15.85 15.72 -20.18
CA THR A 181 14.70 14.83 -20.31
C THR A 181 14.81 13.67 -19.31
N ILE A 182 13.81 13.47 -18.45
CA ILE A 182 13.78 12.31 -17.54
C ILE A 182 13.36 11.06 -18.31
N SER A 183 14.31 10.16 -18.56
CA SER A 183 14.08 8.76 -18.97
C SER A 183 14.16 7.76 -17.80
N SER A 184 14.74 8.17 -16.67
CA SER A 184 15.28 7.28 -15.63
C SER A 184 14.26 6.61 -14.68
N PHE A 185 12.94 6.68 -14.95
CA PHE A 185 11.96 5.89 -14.19
C PHE A 185 12.05 4.37 -14.43
N PHE A 186 12.79 3.93 -15.45
CA PHE A 186 12.88 2.52 -15.83
C PHE A 186 14.27 1.89 -15.75
N ASN A 187 15.34 2.68 -15.53
CA ASN A 187 16.70 2.16 -15.45
C ASN A 187 17.61 3.07 -14.59
N PRO A 188 18.05 2.65 -13.39
CA PRO A 188 18.90 3.47 -12.52
C PRO A 188 20.40 3.48 -12.89
N ASP A 189 20.81 2.68 -13.89
CA ASP A 189 22.23 2.47 -14.24
C ASP A 189 22.77 3.40 -15.36
N GLU A 190 21.96 4.30 -15.93
CA GLU A 190 22.33 5.16 -17.07
C GLU A 190 22.51 6.65 -16.69
N ASN A 191 23.76 7.12 -16.73
CA ASN A 191 24.19 8.49 -16.34
C ASN A 191 23.86 9.58 -17.39
N GLU A 192 22.66 9.56 -17.98
CA GLU A 192 22.27 10.42 -19.12
C GLU A 192 21.62 11.75 -18.70
N ILE A 193 22.35 12.57 -17.91
CA ILE A 193 21.83 13.87 -17.41
C ILE A 193 22.82 15.01 -17.73
N LEU A 194 22.28 16.18 -18.11
CA LEU A 194 23.07 17.41 -18.24
C LEU A 194 23.77 17.76 -16.91
N SER A 195 25.05 18.11 -16.97
CA SER A 195 25.87 18.38 -15.78
C SER A 195 26.82 19.56 -15.94
N VAL A 196 27.26 20.13 -14.81
CA VAL A 196 28.34 21.13 -14.75
C VAL A 196 29.45 20.69 -13.80
N ASP A 197 30.69 21.11 -14.08
CA ASP A 197 31.77 21.02 -13.08
C ASP A 197 31.82 22.26 -12.16
N ASN A 198 31.40 23.43 -12.67
CA ASN A 198 31.24 24.68 -11.92
C ASN A 198 30.33 25.66 -12.69
N LEU A 199 29.94 26.76 -12.04
CA LEU A 199 29.07 27.80 -12.60
C LEU A 199 29.78 29.14 -12.87
N HIS A 200 31.12 29.21 -12.83
CA HIS A 200 31.85 30.48 -12.99
C HIS A 200 31.66 31.13 -14.37
N TRP A 201 31.36 30.35 -15.41
CA TRP A 201 31.08 30.83 -16.76
C TRP A 201 29.82 31.73 -16.85
N LEU A 202 28.89 31.64 -15.88
CA LEU A 202 27.74 32.54 -15.81
C LEU A 202 28.15 34.02 -15.63
N SER A 203 29.32 34.30 -15.04
CA SER A 203 29.80 35.68 -14.83
C SER A 203 30.02 36.48 -16.12
N GLY A 204 30.14 35.82 -17.28
CA GLY A 204 30.16 36.48 -18.59
C GLY A 204 28.78 36.91 -19.10
N LEU A 205 27.70 36.38 -18.52
CA LEU A 205 26.31 36.67 -18.89
C LEU A 205 25.77 37.92 -18.16
N SER A 206 26.47 39.05 -18.31
CA SER A 206 26.20 40.30 -17.56
C SER A 206 24.80 40.91 -17.77
N SER A 207 24.05 40.46 -18.79
CA SER A 207 22.69 40.92 -19.10
C SER A 207 21.58 39.96 -18.63
N LEU A 208 21.93 38.84 -17.99
CA LEU A 208 21.00 37.74 -17.70
C LEU A 208 19.93 38.15 -16.68
N GLN A 209 18.68 37.83 -16.98
CA GLN A 209 17.50 38.15 -16.18
C GLN A 209 16.75 36.90 -15.72
N SER A 210 16.67 35.86 -16.56
CA SER A 210 16.10 34.56 -16.20
C SER A 210 17.10 33.44 -16.46
N LEU A 211 17.35 32.63 -15.44
CA LEU A 211 18.14 31.41 -15.50
C LEU A 211 17.29 30.23 -15.02
N VAL A 212 17.04 29.29 -15.93
CA VAL A 212 16.28 28.06 -15.66
C VAL A 212 17.18 26.87 -15.95
N MET A 213 17.56 26.12 -14.91
CA MET A 213 18.42 24.95 -15.01
C MET A 213 17.85 23.72 -14.28
N ASP A 214 16.53 23.63 -14.16
CA ASP A 214 15.87 22.52 -13.45
C ASP A 214 16.31 21.16 -14.01
N GLN A 215 16.55 20.20 -13.14
CA GLN A 215 16.97 18.82 -13.48
C GLN A 215 18.34 18.75 -14.19
N VAL A 216 19.20 19.77 -14.03
CA VAL A 216 20.63 19.71 -14.35
C VAL A 216 21.39 19.27 -13.11
N ASN A 217 22.31 18.32 -13.23
CA ASN A 217 23.18 17.92 -12.13
C ASN A 217 24.17 19.05 -11.78
N LEU A 218 23.92 19.71 -10.65
CA LEU A 218 24.74 20.77 -10.06
C LEU A 218 25.50 20.29 -8.81
N SER A 219 25.55 18.99 -8.52
CA SER A 219 26.16 18.41 -7.31
C SER A 219 27.56 18.98 -7.01
N LYS A 220 28.42 19.05 -8.04
CA LYS A 220 29.78 19.62 -7.96
C LYS A 220 29.82 21.15 -7.74
N ALA A 221 28.77 21.86 -8.13
CA ALA A 221 28.62 23.30 -7.99
C ALA A 221 27.98 23.72 -6.65
N SER A 222 27.44 22.77 -5.85
CA SER A 222 26.74 23.02 -4.58
C SER A 222 27.44 24.03 -3.65
N ASN A 223 28.77 23.97 -3.55
CA ASN A 223 29.49 24.83 -2.61
C ASN A 223 29.67 26.29 -3.07
N HIS A 224 29.40 26.60 -4.35
CA HIS A 224 29.71 27.91 -4.95
C HIS A 224 28.66 28.47 -5.91
N TRP A 225 27.52 27.79 -6.12
CA TRP A 225 26.46 28.26 -7.03
C TRP A 225 25.96 29.67 -6.67
N LEU A 226 25.71 29.94 -5.38
CA LEU A 226 25.19 31.23 -4.92
C LEU A 226 26.20 32.36 -5.15
N PHE A 227 27.50 32.08 -5.01
CA PHE A 227 28.56 33.04 -5.34
C PHE A 227 28.59 33.37 -6.84
N ALA A 228 28.34 32.39 -7.72
CA ALA A 228 28.24 32.62 -9.15
C ALA A 228 27.02 33.51 -9.50
N MET A 229 25.83 33.20 -8.97
CA MET A 229 24.63 34.04 -9.19
C MET A 229 24.82 35.46 -8.66
N ASN A 230 25.50 35.62 -7.52
CA ASN A 230 25.78 36.91 -6.90
C ASN A 230 26.63 37.86 -7.76
N THR A 231 27.28 37.36 -8.84
CA THR A 231 27.98 38.20 -9.82
C THR A 231 27.05 38.90 -10.82
N ILE A 232 25.76 38.54 -10.86
CA ILE A 232 24.79 38.96 -11.88
C ILE A 232 23.59 39.69 -11.23
N PRO A 233 23.71 40.98 -10.89
CA PRO A 233 22.65 41.74 -10.20
C PRO A 233 21.39 41.99 -11.05
N SER A 234 21.41 41.68 -12.34
CA SER A 234 20.26 41.77 -13.26
C SER A 234 19.28 40.60 -13.16
N LEU A 235 19.64 39.52 -12.44
CA LEU A 235 18.79 38.34 -12.28
C LEU A 235 17.46 38.68 -11.57
N ARG A 236 16.36 38.33 -12.24
CA ARG A 236 14.97 38.40 -11.75
C ARG A 236 14.40 37.02 -11.43
N GLU A 237 14.81 35.99 -12.17
CA GLU A 237 14.35 34.62 -12.00
C GLU A 237 15.54 33.65 -11.95
N ILE A 238 15.56 32.80 -10.92
CA ILE A 238 16.49 31.69 -10.75
C ILE A 238 15.66 30.44 -10.44
N ARG A 239 15.72 29.43 -11.32
CA ARG A 239 15.11 28.10 -11.11
C ARG A 239 16.17 27.01 -11.20
N LEU A 240 16.39 26.32 -10.08
CA LEU A 240 17.37 25.24 -9.93
C LEU A 240 16.69 24.04 -9.23
N SER A 241 15.46 23.71 -9.60
CA SER A 241 14.71 22.60 -9.01
C SER A 241 15.34 21.25 -9.38
N SER A 242 15.37 20.30 -8.44
CA SER A 242 15.84 18.93 -8.68
C SER A 242 17.29 18.85 -9.22
N CYS A 243 18.19 19.71 -8.74
CA CYS A 243 19.54 19.89 -9.28
C CYS A 243 20.67 19.22 -8.47
N GLU A 244 20.35 18.34 -7.52
CA GLU A 244 21.31 17.70 -6.59
C GLU A 244 22.13 18.69 -5.74
N LEU A 245 21.64 19.92 -5.51
CA LEU A 245 22.31 20.87 -4.61
C LEU A 245 22.25 20.36 -3.16
N SER A 246 23.39 20.22 -2.49
CA SER A 246 23.46 19.68 -1.12
C SER A 246 23.63 20.73 -0.01
N HIS A 247 24.16 21.91 -0.32
CA HIS A 247 24.51 22.95 0.66
C HIS A 247 24.23 24.37 0.13
N ILE A 248 24.07 25.32 1.05
CA ILE A 248 24.08 26.76 0.73
C ILE A 248 25.16 27.44 1.57
N HIS A 249 26.21 27.95 0.90
CA HIS A 249 27.17 28.85 1.52
C HIS A 249 26.77 30.30 1.24
N PHE A 250 26.31 31.00 2.28
CA PHE A 250 25.87 32.39 2.18
C PHE A 250 27.07 33.36 2.05
N PRO A 251 27.15 34.18 0.99
CA PRO A 251 28.19 35.20 0.87
C PRO A 251 27.96 36.35 1.86
N SER A 252 29.04 37.00 2.29
CA SER A 252 28.98 38.14 3.25
C SER A 252 28.11 39.31 2.77
N HIS A 253 27.96 39.47 1.45
CA HIS A 253 27.11 40.46 0.81
C HIS A 253 26.35 39.82 -0.35
N ILE A 254 25.03 40.00 -0.37
CA ILE A 254 24.12 39.54 -1.43
C ILE A 254 23.72 40.74 -2.29
N ASN A 255 23.87 40.62 -3.60
CA ASN A 255 23.64 41.65 -4.61
C ASN A 255 22.51 41.28 -5.60
N LEU A 256 21.64 40.34 -5.21
CA LEU A 256 20.48 39.90 -5.97
C LEU A 256 19.26 40.82 -5.71
N THR A 257 19.45 42.12 -5.92
CA THR A 257 18.44 43.16 -5.63
C THR A 257 17.28 43.19 -6.62
N SER A 258 17.48 42.66 -7.84
CA SER A 258 16.46 42.55 -8.89
C SER A 258 15.60 41.29 -8.80
N LEU A 259 15.87 40.38 -7.84
CA LEU A 259 15.31 39.04 -7.82
C LEU A 259 13.82 39.06 -7.44
N GLU A 260 12.97 38.51 -8.31
CA GLU A 260 11.52 38.37 -8.15
C GLU A 260 11.12 36.91 -7.87
N THR A 261 11.85 35.93 -8.41
CA THR A 261 11.57 34.49 -8.31
C THR A 261 12.83 33.70 -7.94
N LEU A 262 12.74 32.89 -6.88
CA LEU A 262 13.76 31.92 -6.49
C LEU A 262 13.11 30.54 -6.23
N ASP A 263 13.53 29.54 -7.00
CA ASP A 263 13.07 28.15 -6.90
C ASP A 263 14.29 27.23 -6.72
N LEU A 264 14.39 26.61 -5.54
CA LEU A 264 15.41 25.63 -5.16
C LEU A 264 14.77 24.29 -4.76
N SER A 265 13.54 24.03 -5.20
CA SER A 265 12.74 22.87 -4.80
C SER A 265 13.39 21.51 -5.15
N TYR A 266 13.03 20.46 -4.42
CA TYR A 266 13.46 19.07 -4.63
C TYR A 266 14.99 18.85 -4.74
N ASN A 267 15.77 19.69 -4.05
CA ASN A 267 17.21 19.49 -3.89
C ASN A 267 17.52 18.70 -2.61
N SER A 268 18.80 18.45 -2.35
CA SER A 268 19.28 17.77 -1.14
C SER A 268 19.85 18.75 -0.11
N ILE A 269 19.36 20.00 -0.08
CA ILE A 269 19.94 21.07 0.74
C ILE A 269 19.78 20.74 2.22
N GLU A 270 20.89 20.44 2.89
CA GLU A 270 20.92 20.21 4.34
C GLU A 270 21.16 21.52 5.10
N LEU A 271 20.20 21.92 5.93
CA LEU A 271 20.32 23.05 6.86
C LEU A 271 19.82 22.62 8.25
N ARG A 272 20.67 22.73 9.27
CA ARG A 272 20.34 22.43 10.69
C ARG A 272 20.26 23.68 11.57
N GLU A 273 20.58 24.84 11.01
CA GLU A 273 20.43 26.14 11.64
C GLU A 273 19.51 27.00 10.76
N PRO A 274 18.69 27.91 11.35
CA PRO A 274 17.83 28.79 10.57
C PRO A 274 18.61 29.65 9.58
N ILE A 275 18.03 29.87 8.39
CA ILE A 275 18.64 30.69 7.34
C ILE A 275 18.97 32.09 7.90
N PRO A 276 20.23 32.56 7.77
CA PRO A 276 20.66 33.84 8.35
C PRO A 276 19.83 35.02 7.84
N CYS A 277 19.43 35.92 8.76
CA CYS A 277 18.63 37.11 8.44
C CYS A 277 19.32 38.12 7.50
N THR A 278 20.59 37.90 7.15
CA THR A 278 21.28 38.62 6.07
C THR A 278 20.76 38.25 4.68
N PHE A 279 20.19 37.05 4.51
CA PHE A 279 19.66 36.53 3.24
C PHE A 279 18.52 37.39 2.66
N PRO A 280 17.41 37.67 3.39
CA PRO A 280 16.32 38.50 2.87
C PRO A 280 16.65 40.00 2.75
N LYS A 281 17.69 40.50 3.44
CA LYS A 281 17.88 41.94 3.67
C LYS A 281 17.97 42.79 2.38
N ASN A 282 18.46 42.20 1.29
CA ASN A 282 18.65 42.89 0.00
C ASN A 282 17.71 42.41 -1.12
N MET A 283 16.94 41.34 -0.91
CA MET A 283 16.01 40.77 -1.91
C MET A 283 14.60 41.37 -1.77
N THR A 284 14.48 42.70 -1.80
CA THR A 284 13.22 43.40 -1.49
C THR A 284 12.13 43.26 -2.56
N LEU A 285 12.49 42.83 -3.78
CA LEU A 285 11.56 42.60 -4.89
C LEU A 285 11.05 41.14 -4.97
N LEU A 286 11.49 40.25 -4.07
CA LEU A 286 11.14 38.83 -4.11
C LEU A 286 9.64 38.62 -3.90
N LYS A 287 9.00 37.95 -4.87
CA LYS A 287 7.57 37.58 -4.88
C LYS A 287 7.35 36.09 -4.70
N TYR A 288 8.22 35.25 -5.28
CA TYR A 288 8.10 33.80 -5.25
C TYR A 288 9.35 33.17 -4.64
N LEU A 289 9.15 32.39 -3.58
CA LEU A 289 10.19 31.60 -2.92
C LEU A 289 9.71 30.15 -2.74
N ASP A 290 10.37 29.21 -3.43
CA ASP A 290 10.15 27.79 -3.27
C ASP A 290 11.42 27.09 -2.77
N LEU A 291 11.32 26.47 -1.60
CA LEU A 291 12.37 25.66 -0.98
C LEU A 291 11.90 24.21 -0.72
N SER A 292 10.76 23.80 -1.28
CA SER A 292 10.11 22.52 -1.00
C SER A 292 11.00 21.30 -1.27
N GLY A 293 10.73 20.17 -0.60
CA GLY A 293 11.44 18.91 -0.82
C GLY A 293 12.91 18.89 -0.40
N ASN A 294 13.38 19.85 0.40
CA ASN A 294 14.75 19.94 0.93
C ASN A 294 14.88 19.40 2.37
N ASN A 295 16.09 19.41 2.94
CA ASN A 295 16.41 18.89 4.27
C ASN A 295 16.72 20.03 5.27
N ILE A 296 15.74 20.91 5.50
CA ILE A 296 15.81 22.10 6.36
C ILE A 296 15.24 21.76 7.75
N ASP A 297 16.03 21.01 8.52
CA ASP A 297 15.74 20.59 9.89
C ASP A 297 15.93 21.78 10.86
N SER A 298 15.01 22.75 10.81
CA SER A 298 15.01 23.96 11.65
C SER A 298 13.60 24.49 11.92
N VAL A 299 13.49 25.57 12.70
CA VAL A 299 12.26 26.38 12.76
C VAL A 299 12.11 27.28 11.52
N ILE A 300 10.89 27.75 11.23
CA ILE A 300 10.65 28.78 10.21
C ILE A 300 11.46 30.04 10.57
N PRO A 301 12.39 30.53 9.72
CA PRO A 301 13.19 31.71 10.05
C PRO A 301 12.31 32.96 10.15
N ASN A 302 12.37 33.69 11.28
CA ASN A 302 11.58 34.91 11.48
C ASN A 302 11.78 35.99 10.40
N CYS A 303 12.92 35.96 9.72
CA CYS A 303 13.27 36.87 8.64
C CYS A 303 12.46 36.61 7.35
N PHE A 304 11.87 35.43 7.16
CA PHE A 304 10.91 35.17 6.07
C PHE A 304 9.67 36.05 6.21
N TYR A 305 9.19 36.29 7.44
CA TYR A 305 8.07 37.21 7.68
C TYR A 305 8.40 38.69 7.39
N SER A 306 9.64 39.01 7.00
CA SER A 306 10.10 40.37 6.70
C SER A 306 10.17 40.69 5.20
N PHE A 307 9.82 39.76 4.30
CA PHE A 307 9.74 40.05 2.87
C PHE A 307 8.50 40.92 2.56
N PRO A 308 8.65 42.15 2.03
CA PRO A 308 7.52 43.08 1.88
C PRO A 308 6.59 42.74 0.70
N ASN A 309 7.13 42.12 -0.35
CA ASN A 309 6.45 41.86 -1.61
C ASN A 309 6.22 40.36 -1.88
N LEU A 310 6.40 39.49 -0.88
CA LEU A 310 6.26 38.05 -1.07
C LEU A 310 4.79 37.68 -1.31
N GLU A 311 4.52 37.12 -2.48
CA GLU A 311 3.20 36.68 -2.96
C GLU A 311 3.04 35.15 -2.80
N HIS A 312 4.14 34.39 -2.92
CA HIS A 312 4.15 32.92 -2.84
C HIS A 312 5.31 32.43 -1.97
N LEU A 313 5.01 31.59 -0.98
CA LEU A 313 5.99 30.90 -0.15
C LEU A 313 5.65 29.41 -0.08
N ASN A 314 6.52 28.56 -0.64
CA ASN A 314 6.40 27.12 -0.58
C ASN A 314 7.56 26.50 0.23
N LEU A 315 7.19 25.86 1.33
CA LEU A 315 8.08 25.12 2.24
C LEU A 315 7.62 23.65 2.41
N PHE A 316 6.86 23.10 1.46
CA PHE A 316 6.39 21.72 1.48
C PHE A 316 7.52 20.73 1.73
N GLN A 317 7.34 19.79 2.66
CA GLN A 317 8.24 18.67 2.90
C GLN A 317 9.72 19.07 3.12
N THR A 318 9.94 20.12 3.92
CA THR A 318 11.29 20.64 4.23
C THR A 318 11.86 20.17 5.58
N LYS A 319 11.08 19.41 6.37
CA LYS A 319 11.36 18.98 7.76
C LYS A 319 11.36 20.10 8.81
N LEU A 320 10.71 21.22 8.53
CA LEU A 320 10.58 22.31 9.49
C LEU A 320 9.82 21.87 10.74
N HIS A 321 10.21 22.37 11.91
CA HIS A 321 9.57 22.05 13.19
C HIS A 321 9.25 23.32 14.01
N GLY A 322 8.52 23.17 15.13
CA GLY A 322 8.10 24.29 15.97
C GLY A 322 6.85 25.04 15.46
N ILE A 323 6.63 26.28 15.89
CA ILE A 323 5.37 27.00 15.72
C ILE A 323 5.41 28.06 14.60
N ILE A 324 4.24 28.41 14.05
CA ILE A 324 4.09 29.62 13.21
C ILE A 324 4.14 30.86 14.12
N SER A 325 5.05 31.81 13.86
CA SER A 325 5.10 33.07 14.62
C SER A 325 3.87 33.95 14.35
N SER A 326 3.47 34.75 15.34
CA SER A 326 2.49 35.82 15.13
C SER A 326 2.92 36.85 14.08
N ASP A 327 4.22 36.96 13.82
CA ASP A 327 4.84 37.85 12.82
C ASP A 327 4.42 37.52 11.38
N VAL A 328 3.82 36.35 11.13
CA VAL A 328 3.25 35.98 9.82
C VAL A 328 2.34 37.08 9.25
N ALA A 329 1.67 37.85 10.11
CA ALA A 329 0.82 38.98 9.71
C ALA A 329 1.55 40.14 9.01
N ASN A 330 2.89 40.16 9.01
CA ASN A 330 3.71 41.12 8.27
C ASN A 330 3.76 40.80 6.77
N LEU A 331 3.46 39.57 6.36
CA LEU A 331 3.40 39.12 4.96
C LEU A 331 2.14 39.64 4.25
N THR A 332 1.91 40.95 4.23
CA THR A 332 0.65 41.54 3.75
C THR A 332 0.38 41.33 2.25
N SER A 333 1.41 41.02 1.47
CA SER A 333 1.34 40.72 0.03
C SER A 333 1.05 39.25 -0.30
N ILE A 334 1.07 38.34 0.69
CA ILE A 334 1.00 36.89 0.45
C ILE A 334 -0.35 36.46 -0.16
N VAL A 335 -0.28 35.61 -1.18
CA VAL A 335 -1.40 35.05 -1.97
C VAL A 335 -1.46 33.53 -1.81
N SER A 336 -0.31 32.84 -1.72
CA SER A 336 -0.24 31.39 -1.49
C SER A 336 0.85 31.07 -0.45
N LEU A 337 0.50 30.23 0.53
CA LEU A 337 1.39 29.80 1.61
C LEU A 337 1.25 28.29 1.82
N ASP A 338 2.28 27.54 1.47
CA ASP A 338 2.36 26.09 1.66
C ASP A 338 3.42 25.76 2.72
N LEU A 339 2.98 25.14 3.81
CA LEU A 339 3.80 24.65 4.92
C LEU A 339 3.62 23.14 5.14
N SER A 340 3.05 22.43 4.16
CA SER A 340 2.63 21.04 4.31
C SER A 340 3.80 20.03 4.38
N GLY A 341 3.56 18.81 4.87
CA GLY A 341 4.56 17.74 4.96
C GLY A 341 5.72 17.98 5.93
N ASN A 342 5.52 18.84 6.94
CA ASN A 342 6.53 19.23 7.92
C ASN A 342 6.22 18.67 9.33
N ALA A 343 7.02 19.04 10.32
CA ALA A 343 6.82 18.70 11.74
C ALA A 343 6.35 19.91 12.56
N LEU A 344 5.66 20.87 11.95
CA LEU A 344 5.19 22.09 12.62
C LEU A 344 4.08 21.76 13.64
N GLU A 345 4.11 22.41 14.79
CA GLU A 345 3.30 22.06 15.96
C GLU A 345 2.61 23.29 16.58
N GLY A 346 1.88 23.06 17.69
CA GLY A 346 1.20 24.11 18.44
C GLY A 346 -0.09 24.59 17.79
N LYS A 347 -0.44 25.86 18.03
CA LYS A 347 -1.70 26.49 17.56
C LYS A 347 -1.43 27.48 16.43
N ILE A 348 -2.32 27.51 15.44
CA ILE A 348 -2.31 28.54 14.39
C ILE A 348 -2.61 29.91 15.04
N PRO A 349 -1.73 30.93 14.87
CA PRO A 349 -1.88 32.22 15.53
C PRO A 349 -3.07 33.01 14.96
N THR A 350 -3.82 33.71 15.81
CA THR A 350 -4.96 34.55 15.42
C THR A 350 -4.56 35.76 14.55
N SER A 351 -3.27 36.07 14.47
CA SER A 351 -2.74 37.08 13.55
C SER A 351 -2.85 36.66 12.08
N MET A 352 -2.98 35.36 11.78
CA MET A 352 -3.20 34.83 10.43
C MET A 352 -4.44 35.45 9.76
N GLY A 353 -5.51 35.71 10.53
CA GLY A 353 -6.73 36.37 10.08
C GLY A 353 -6.56 37.78 9.47
N LYS A 354 -5.38 38.39 9.62
CA LYS A 354 -5.00 39.69 9.03
C LYS A 354 -4.49 39.60 7.58
N LEU A 355 -4.24 38.40 7.05
CA LEU A 355 -3.70 38.20 5.70
C LEU A 355 -4.80 38.38 4.64
N CYS A 356 -5.12 39.63 4.31
CA CYS A 356 -6.25 39.98 3.46
C CYS A 356 -6.06 39.70 1.95
N ASN A 357 -4.92 39.14 1.55
CA ASN A 357 -4.61 38.76 0.16
C ASN A 357 -4.43 37.25 -0.02
N LEU A 358 -4.31 36.47 1.06
CA LEU A 358 -4.06 35.03 1.00
C LEU A 358 -5.29 34.30 0.45
N GLU A 359 -5.10 33.63 -0.69
CA GLU A 359 -6.10 32.87 -1.41
C GLU A 359 -5.92 31.35 -1.25
N GLU A 360 -4.70 30.89 -1.00
CA GLU A 360 -4.37 29.47 -0.86
C GLU A 360 -3.54 29.23 0.40
N PHE A 361 -3.96 28.30 1.25
CA PHE A 361 -3.24 27.96 2.48
C PHE A 361 -3.23 26.46 2.72
N ASP A 362 -2.03 25.88 2.81
CA ASP A 362 -1.83 24.45 3.04
C ASP A 362 -0.99 24.18 4.30
N LEU A 363 -1.57 23.38 5.20
CA LEU A 363 -0.97 22.90 6.45
C LEU A 363 -0.99 21.37 6.55
N THR A 364 -1.23 20.68 5.44
CA THR A 364 -1.43 19.22 5.40
C THR A 364 -0.21 18.47 5.95
N GLY A 365 -0.39 17.38 6.68
CA GLY A 365 0.73 16.53 7.10
C GLY A 365 1.67 17.17 8.14
N ASN A 366 1.13 17.85 9.14
CA ASN A 366 1.88 18.49 10.25
C ASN A 366 1.47 17.96 11.65
N ASN A 367 2.05 18.51 12.71
CA ASN A 367 1.81 18.16 14.12
C ASN A 367 0.94 19.20 14.88
N TYR A 368 0.05 19.94 14.21
CA TYR A 368 -0.76 20.97 14.87
C TYR A 368 -1.72 20.39 15.93
N GLU A 369 -1.87 21.09 17.06
CA GLU A 369 -2.74 20.67 18.17
C GLU A 369 -3.90 21.65 18.39
N GLY A 370 -5.12 21.13 18.58
CA GLY A 370 -6.28 21.94 18.99
C GLY A 370 -7.62 21.49 18.43
N SER A 371 -8.67 22.25 18.75
CA SER A 371 -10.00 22.09 18.14
C SER A 371 -10.08 22.89 16.85
N VAL A 372 -10.72 22.34 15.81
CA VAL A 372 -10.89 23.01 14.51
C VAL A 372 -11.69 24.31 14.61
N SER A 373 -12.55 24.46 15.62
CA SER A 373 -13.24 25.72 15.89
C SER A 373 -12.25 26.85 16.16
N MET A 374 -11.18 26.58 16.92
CA MET A 374 -10.10 27.54 17.16
C MET A 374 -9.30 27.84 15.88
N VAL A 375 -9.20 26.90 14.94
CA VAL A 375 -8.58 27.16 13.62
C VAL A 375 -9.44 28.12 12.80
N PHE A 376 -10.73 27.84 12.64
CA PHE A 376 -11.62 28.74 11.91
C PHE A 376 -11.77 30.12 12.59
N GLU A 377 -11.60 30.20 13.91
CA GLU A 377 -11.48 31.46 14.65
C GLU A 377 -10.14 32.18 14.37
N SER A 378 -9.00 31.49 14.39
CA SER A 378 -7.69 32.07 14.04
C SER A 378 -7.59 32.52 12.58
N LEU A 379 -8.31 31.86 11.67
CA LEU A 379 -8.42 32.20 10.25
C LEU A 379 -9.57 33.18 9.94
N SER A 380 -10.31 33.63 10.96
CA SER A 380 -11.41 34.59 10.80
C SER A 380 -10.92 36.01 10.49
N GLY A 381 -11.81 36.93 10.14
CA GLY A 381 -11.47 38.32 9.82
C GLY A 381 -11.52 38.61 8.32
N CYS A 382 -10.44 39.16 7.75
CA CYS A 382 -10.39 39.44 6.30
C CYS A 382 -9.96 38.21 5.49
N LEU A 383 -9.10 37.35 6.04
CA LEU A 383 -8.64 36.10 5.40
C LEU A 383 -9.81 35.23 4.92
N ALA A 384 -10.78 34.95 5.81
CA ALA A 384 -11.97 34.16 5.48
C ALA A 384 -12.81 34.72 4.30
N LYS A 385 -12.68 36.01 3.96
CA LYS A 385 -13.38 36.62 2.81
C LYS A 385 -12.64 36.46 1.49
N LYS A 386 -11.41 35.94 1.50
CA LYS A 386 -10.48 35.92 0.38
C LYS A 386 -9.99 34.53 0.02
N LEU A 387 -9.82 33.68 1.03
CA LEU A 387 -9.38 32.30 0.91
C LEU A 387 -10.26 31.49 -0.08
N LYS A 388 -9.60 30.88 -1.06
CA LYS A 388 -10.15 30.01 -2.11
C LYS A 388 -9.76 28.55 -1.91
N SER A 389 -8.58 28.26 -1.37
CA SER A 389 -8.14 26.91 -1.02
C SER A 389 -7.71 26.85 0.44
N LEU A 390 -8.19 25.85 1.18
CA LEU A 390 -7.79 25.58 2.56
C LEU A 390 -7.60 24.07 2.74
N ASN A 391 -6.36 23.67 2.96
CA ASN A 391 -5.98 22.27 3.15
C ASN A 391 -5.41 22.08 4.56
N LEU A 392 -6.07 21.25 5.36
CA LEU A 392 -5.74 20.94 6.75
C LEU A 392 -5.58 19.42 6.97
N GLY A 393 -5.31 18.67 5.89
CA GLY A 393 -5.36 17.21 5.92
C GLY A 393 -4.24 16.57 6.75
N ALA A 394 -4.38 15.28 7.07
CA ALA A 394 -3.29 14.43 7.55
C ALA A 394 -2.49 14.95 8.77
N ASN A 395 -3.09 15.73 9.65
CA ASN A 395 -2.41 16.24 10.85
C ASN A 395 -2.33 15.15 11.95
N SER A 396 -1.30 15.24 12.80
CA SER A 396 -0.85 14.16 13.69
C SER A 396 -1.88 13.63 14.70
N PHE A 397 -1.57 12.50 15.34
CA PHE A 397 -2.53 11.65 16.07
C PHE A 397 -3.32 12.33 17.21
N ASP A 398 -2.88 13.44 17.79
CA ASP A 398 -3.65 14.16 18.83
C ASP A 398 -4.40 15.42 18.29
N SER A 399 -4.44 15.61 16.96
CA SER A 399 -4.97 16.81 16.29
C SER A 399 -6.47 16.77 15.94
N PHE A 400 -7.05 17.96 15.74
CA PHE A 400 -8.42 18.28 15.31
C PHE A 400 -9.53 17.31 15.74
N THR A 401 -9.76 17.28 17.05
CA THR A 401 -10.91 16.60 17.65
C THR A 401 -12.16 17.50 17.68
N GLY A 402 -13.33 16.87 17.56
CA GLY A 402 -14.64 17.51 17.74
C GLY A 402 -15.60 17.36 16.54
N GLN A 403 -16.70 18.10 16.63
CA GLN A 403 -17.62 18.35 15.52
C GLN A 403 -17.21 19.66 14.82
N ILE A 404 -17.49 19.76 13.51
CA ILE A 404 -17.32 21.01 12.77
C ILE A 404 -18.44 21.98 13.19
N LEU A 405 -18.08 23.08 13.85
CA LEU A 405 -19.00 24.12 14.33
C LEU A 405 -19.09 25.33 13.39
N ASP A 406 -20.02 26.25 13.69
CA ASP A 406 -20.48 27.39 12.86
C ASP A 406 -19.41 28.33 12.27
N GLY A 407 -18.15 28.27 12.73
CA GLY A 407 -17.07 29.16 12.29
C GLY A 407 -16.85 29.17 10.77
N MET A 408 -17.14 28.06 10.09
CA MET A 408 -16.98 27.92 8.64
C MET A 408 -17.91 28.80 7.78
N ARG A 409 -19.02 29.30 8.33
CA ARG A 409 -20.03 30.09 7.57
C ARG A 409 -19.49 31.38 6.93
N HIS A 410 -18.29 31.81 7.32
CA HIS A 410 -17.64 33.03 6.86
C HIS A 410 -16.84 32.82 5.54
N PHE A 411 -16.45 31.58 5.20
CA PHE A 411 -15.55 31.25 4.08
C PHE A 411 -16.26 31.14 2.72
N LYS A 412 -17.09 32.13 2.37
CA LYS A 412 -18.01 32.05 1.21
C LYS A 412 -17.34 31.95 -0.17
N ASN A 413 -16.07 32.32 -0.27
CA ASN A 413 -15.27 32.30 -1.50
C ASN A 413 -14.40 31.03 -1.64
N LEU A 414 -14.54 30.09 -0.71
CA LEU A 414 -13.78 28.84 -0.72
C LEU A 414 -14.24 27.94 -1.88
N HIS A 415 -13.28 27.50 -2.69
CA HIS A 415 -13.42 26.60 -3.83
C HIS A 415 -12.93 25.19 -3.53
N VAL A 416 -11.87 25.06 -2.72
CA VAL A 416 -11.29 23.79 -2.29
C VAL A 416 -11.22 23.78 -0.76
N LEU A 417 -11.68 22.68 -0.18
CA LEU A 417 -11.57 22.38 1.24
C LEU A 417 -11.13 20.93 1.41
N ASP A 418 -9.94 20.74 1.98
CA ASP A 418 -9.44 19.43 2.40
C ASP A 418 -9.35 19.37 3.94
N LEU A 419 -10.14 18.48 4.53
CA LEU A 419 -10.14 18.10 5.94
C LEU A 419 -9.83 16.61 6.13
N GLY A 420 -9.36 15.92 5.09
CA GLY A 420 -9.12 14.49 5.03
C GLY A 420 -8.04 14.00 6.00
N ASN A 421 -8.02 12.70 6.31
CA ASN A 421 -7.02 12.06 7.18
C ASN A 421 -6.88 12.74 8.58
N ASN A 422 -8.01 13.07 9.22
CA ASN A 422 -8.08 13.73 10.53
C ASN A 422 -8.92 12.91 11.53
N LYS A 423 -9.21 13.47 12.73
CA LYS A 423 -10.05 12.85 13.77
C LYS A 423 -11.47 13.45 13.88
N PHE A 424 -11.99 14.11 12.84
CA PHE A 424 -13.34 14.69 12.85
C PHE A 424 -14.43 13.65 13.08
N SER A 425 -15.46 14.00 13.84
CA SER A 425 -16.49 13.04 14.26
C SER A 425 -17.89 13.64 14.38
N GLY A 426 -18.90 12.77 14.47
CA GLY A 426 -20.31 13.17 14.42
C GLY A 426 -20.86 13.19 12.99
N PRO A 427 -22.06 13.74 12.77
CA PRO A 427 -22.66 13.84 11.45
C PRO A 427 -21.99 14.90 10.57
N ILE A 428 -22.07 14.76 9.26
CA ILE A 428 -21.61 15.77 8.29
C ILE A 428 -22.56 16.99 8.35
N PRO A 429 -22.09 18.20 8.71
CA PRO A 429 -22.96 19.36 8.84
C PRO A 429 -23.21 20.06 7.49
N LEU A 430 -23.99 19.43 6.60
CA LEU A 430 -24.33 20.01 5.29
C LEU A 430 -25.09 21.35 5.38
N SER A 431 -25.72 21.68 6.51
CA SER A 431 -26.28 23.02 6.77
C SER A 431 -25.21 24.11 6.85
N ILE A 432 -23.99 23.78 7.29
CA ILE A 432 -22.85 24.68 7.34
C ILE A 432 -22.20 24.75 5.96
N PHE A 433 -21.86 23.58 5.37
CA PHE A 433 -21.26 23.51 4.03
C PHE A 433 -22.15 24.11 2.93
N GLY A 434 -23.48 24.03 3.07
CA GLY A 434 -24.44 24.65 2.16
C GLY A 434 -24.32 26.18 2.03
N ASN A 435 -23.57 26.86 2.90
CA ASN A 435 -23.24 28.29 2.78
C ASN A 435 -21.99 28.55 1.90
N LEU A 436 -21.20 27.52 1.58
CA LEU A 436 -19.99 27.59 0.76
C LEU A 436 -20.36 27.48 -0.72
N ILE A 437 -21.11 28.45 -1.23
CA ILE A 437 -21.70 28.43 -2.59
C ILE A 437 -20.68 28.38 -3.74
N SER A 438 -19.41 28.71 -3.44
CA SER A 438 -18.29 28.69 -4.40
C SER A 438 -17.55 27.35 -4.46
N LEU A 439 -17.90 26.41 -3.57
CA LEU A 439 -17.15 25.18 -3.35
C LEU A 439 -17.23 24.24 -4.57
N LYS A 440 -16.06 23.78 -5.01
CA LYS A 440 -15.84 22.87 -6.14
C LYS A 440 -15.27 21.52 -5.69
N SER A 441 -14.40 21.51 -4.68
CA SER A 441 -13.85 20.29 -4.11
C SER A 441 -14.06 20.26 -2.60
N LEU A 442 -14.55 19.13 -2.09
CA LEU A 442 -14.72 18.87 -0.67
C LEU A 442 -14.16 17.48 -0.35
N ASP A 443 -13.07 17.44 0.43
CA ASP A 443 -12.51 16.22 1.00
C ASP A 443 -12.71 16.17 2.52
N LEU A 444 -13.39 15.12 2.97
CA LEU A 444 -13.67 14.75 4.36
C LEU A 444 -13.23 13.29 4.64
N SER A 445 -12.38 12.73 3.78
CA SER A 445 -12.00 11.32 3.78
C SER A 445 -11.19 10.92 5.01
N SER A 446 -11.06 9.62 5.29
CA SER A 446 -10.21 9.07 6.35
C SER A 446 -10.41 9.75 7.71
N ASN A 447 -11.67 9.90 8.11
CA ASN A 447 -12.09 10.57 9.34
C ASN A 447 -12.98 9.64 10.18
N ASN A 448 -13.62 10.17 11.21
CA ASN A 448 -14.51 9.45 12.12
C ASN A 448 -15.97 9.97 12.03
N PHE A 449 -16.37 10.57 10.89
CA PHE A 449 -17.75 11.00 10.66
C PHE A 449 -18.70 9.79 10.67
N SER A 450 -19.91 9.99 11.18
CA SER A 450 -20.84 8.91 11.50
C SER A 450 -22.30 9.32 11.38
N GLY A 451 -23.18 8.35 11.10
CA GLY A 451 -24.60 8.60 10.87
C GLY A 451 -24.93 8.72 9.38
N PRO A 452 -26.18 9.05 9.03
CA PRO A 452 -26.62 9.06 7.64
C PRO A 452 -26.00 10.21 6.83
N LEU A 453 -25.86 10.00 5.52
CA LEU A 453 -25.67 11.07 4.56
C LEU A 453 -26.86 12.05 4.64
N PRO A 454 -26.64 13.35 4.94
CA PRO A 454 -27.73 14.33 4.96
C PRO A 454 -28.12 14.72 3.53
N ASP A 455 -29.28 15.36 3.37
CA ASP A 455 -29.71 15.85 2.06
C ASP A 455 -28.79 16.95 1.52
N PHE A 456 -28.34 16.82 0.27
CA PHE A 456 -27.45 17.76 -0.40
C PHE A 456 -28.19 19.02 -0.86
N PRO A 457 -27.92 20.21 -0.28
CA PRO A 457 -28.63 21.43 -0.63
C PRO A 457 -28.25 21.90 -2.04
N ALA A 458 -29.21 22.45 -2.78
CA ALA A 458 -29.01 22.94 -4.16
C ALA A 458 -27.99 24.09 -4.28
N SER A 459 -27.60 24.72 -3.16
CA SER A 459 -26.52 25.70 -3.09
C SER A 459 -25.13 25.12 -3.38
N LEU A 460 -24.94 23.80 -3.22
CA LEU A 460 -23.70 23.08 -3.56
C LEU A 460 -23.66 22.60 -5.03
N SER A 461 -24.51 23.15 -5.90
CA SER A 461 -24.55 22.81 -7.34
C SER A 461 -23.28 23.15 -8.14
N ASN A 462 -22.32 23.87 -7.52
CA ASN A 462 -20.99 24.10 -8.06
C ASN A 462 -19.97 22.97 -7.79
N LEU A 463 -20.31 22.00 -6.93
CA LEU A 463 -19.37 20.95 -6.51
C LEU A 463 -19.02 20.02 -7.69
N GLU A 464 -17.72 19.86 -7.95
CA GLU A 464 -17.12 19.03 -8.99
C GLU A 464 -16.48 17.76 -8.41
N SER A 465 -16.00 17.79 -7.16
CA SER A 465 -15.45 16.64 -6.44
C SER A 465 -16.00 16.53 -5.01
N LEU A 466 -16.40 15.33 -4.61
CA LEU A 466 -16.81 14.99 -3.25
C LEU A 466 -16.12 13.70 -2.81
N SER A 467 -15.26 13.81 -1.80
CA SER A 467 -14.55 12.70 -1.18
C SER A 467 -14.93 12.61 0.31
N ILE A 468 -15.53 11.48 0.69
CA ILE A 468 -15.94 11.13 2.06
C ILE A 468 -15.54 9.68 2.41
N TYR A 469 -14.58 9.16 1.64
CA TYR A 469 -13.94 7.85 1.77
C TYR A 469 -13.54 7.52 3.23
N LEU A 470 -13.54 6.24 3.61
CA LEU A 470 -12.98 5.74 4.88
C LEU A 470 -13.51 6.51 6.11
N ASN A 471 -14.83 6.39 6.33
CA ASN A 471 -15.53 6.98 7.47
C ASN A 471 -16.48 5.93 8.11
N LYS A 472 -17.39 6.35 8.99
CA LYS A 472 -18.42 5.50 9.62
C LYS A 472 -19.83 5.92 9.22
N LEU A 473 -20.00 6.47 8.02
CA LEU A 473 -21.30 6.92 7.51
C LEU A 473 -22.20 5.72 7.25
N SER A 474 -23.49 5.85 7.52
CA SER A 474 -24.49 4.79 7.41
C SER A 474 -25.74 5.25 6.66
N GLY A 475 -26.83 4.45 6.67
CA GLY A 475 -28.03 4.78 5.90
C GLY A 475 -27.81 4.69 4.39
N SER A 476 -28.67 5.33 3.59
CA SER A 476 -28.65 5.26 2.12
C SER A 476 -28.17 6.56 1.47
N ILE A 477 -27.67 6.47 0.23
CA ILE A 477 -27.41 7.66 -0.60
C ILE A 477 -28.74 8.42 -0.81
N PRO A 478 -28.83 9.72 -0.44
CA PRO A 478 -30.06 10.48 -0.52
C PRO A 478 -30.39 10.88 -1.97
N LYS A 479 -31.68 10.99 -2.28
CA LYS A 479 -32.14 11.37 -3.63
C LYS A 479 -31.68 12.77 -4.04
N SER A 480 -31.48 13.65 -3.07
CA SER A 480 -30.97 15.01 -3.25
C SER A 480 -29.58 15.08 -3.89
N LEU A 481 -28.81 13.98 -3.98
CA LEU A 481 -27.54 13.93 -4.70
C LEU A 481 -27.61 14.50 -6.13
N GLN A 482 -28.77 14.41 -6.82
CA GLN A 482 -29.00 15.04 -8.13
C GLN A 482 -28.80 16.56 -8.17
N SER A 483 -28.77 17.24 -7.01
CA SER A 483 -28.51 18.68 -6.93
C SER A 483 -27.07 19.04 -7.30
N LEU A 484 -26.13 18.09 -7.15
CA LEU A 484 -24.71 18.24 -7.48
C LEU A 484 -24.45 18.07 -8.99
N SER A 485 -25.16 18.82 -9.82
CA SER A 485 -25.19 18.65 -11.28
C SER A 485 -23.83 18.79 -12.01
N LYS A 486 -22.82 19.40 -11.37
CA LYS A 486 -21.44 19.51 -11.89
C LYS A 486 -20.48 18.43 -11.41
N LEU A 487 -20.94 17.50 -10.55
CA LEU A 487 -20.08 16.49 -9.94
C LEU A 487 -19.44 15.59 -11.00
N LYS A 488 -18.11 15.49 -10.95
CA LYS A 488 -17.25 14.65 -11.78
C LYS A 488 -16.71 13.47 -10.97
N HIS A 489 -16.32 13.69 -9.72
CA HIS A 489 -15.70 12.69 -8.86
C HIS A 489 -16.55 12.49 -7.61
N LEU A 490 -16.99 11.25 -7.36
CA LEU A 490 -17.73 10.86 -6.16
C LEU A 490 -17.04 9.68 -5.49
N SER A 491 -16.44 9.91 -4.33
CA SER A 491 -15.80 8.87 -3.51
C SER A 491 -16.49 8.75 -2.15
N ILE A 492 -17.24 7.66 -1.97
CA ILE A 492 -17.95 7.30 -0.73
C ILE A 492 -17.54 5.90 -0.21
N SER A 493 -16.51 5.31 -0.83
CA SER A 493 -15.92 4.01 -0.52
C SER A 493 -15.52 3.83 0.96
N ASN A 494 -15.40 2.58 1.42
CA ASN A 494 -15.01 2.22 2.79
C ASN A 494 -15.88 2.91 3.88
N ASN A 495 -17.20 2.71 3.81
CA ASN A 495 -18.18 3.21 4.78
C ASN A 495 -19.19 2.11 5.17
N GLN A 496 -20.26 2.45 5.90
CA GLN A 496 -21.36 1.54 6.29
C GLN A 496 -22.67 1.91 5.56
N LEU A 497 -22.57 2.51 4.37
CA LEU A 497 -23.73 2.91 3.56
C LEU A 497 -24.45 1.67 3.04
N SER A 498 -25.77 1.73 2.93
CA SER A 498 -26.63 0.58 2.70
C SER A 498 -27.89 0.95 1.91
N GLY A 499 -28.68 -0.06 1.56
CA GLY A 499 -29.85 0.12 0.68
C GLY A 499 -29.46 0.12 -0.79
N SER A 500 -30.37 0.57 -1.65
CA SER A 500 -30.16 0.58 -3.11
C SER A 500 -29.48 1.86 -3.59
N LEU A 501 -28.73 1.76 -4.69
CA LEU A 501 -28.32 2.95 -5.46
C LEU A 501 -29.59 3.70 -5.92
N PRO A 502 -29.66 5.03 -5.74
CA PRO A 502 -30.84 5.79 -6.13
C PRO A 502 -30.79 6.10 -7.64
N ILE A 503 -31.95 6.08 -8.30
CA ILE A 503 -32.08 6.39 -9.74
C ILE A 503 -31.55 7.80 -10.06
N SER A 504 -31.60 8.73 -9.08
CA SER A 504 -31.01 10.07 -9.18
C SER A 504 -29.51 10.08 -9.49
N LEU A 505 -28.77 9.00 -9.22
CA LEU A 505 -27.37 8.84 -9.65
C LEU A 505 -27.24 9.01 -11.17
N GLY A 506 -28.18 8.47 -11.94
CA GLY A 506 -28.19 8.54 -13.40
C GLY A 506 -28.45 9.93 -13.98
N SER A 507 -28.68 10.95 -13.14
CA SER A 507 -28.84 12.35 -13.57
C SER A 507 -27.52 13.14 -13.58
N LEU A 508 -26.44 12.60 -12.99
CA LEU A 508 -25.15 13.28 -12.86
C LEU A 508 -24.33 13.22 -14.17
N ALA A 509 -24.81 13.90 -15.22
CA ALA A 509 -24.23 13.81 -16.57
C ALA A 509 -22.76 14.27 -16.72
N ASN A 510 -22.17 14.85 -15.67
CA ASN A 510 -20.75 15.20 -15.61
C ASN A 510 -19.87 14.15 -14.92
N LEU A 511 -20.45 13.10 -14.32
CA LEU A 511 -19.71 12.12 -13.51
C LEU A 511 -18.73 11.33 -14.38
N GLU A 512 -17.46 11.38 -13.98
CA GLU A 512 -16.34 10.66 -14.58
C GLU A 512 -15.94 9.47 -13.69
N ASP A 513 -15.94 9.65 -12.36
CA ASP A 513 -15.47 8.66 -11.39
C ASP A 513 -16.54 8.37 -10.33
N LEU A 514 -16.85 7.10 -10.14
CA LEU A 514 -17.80 6.59 -9.14
C LEU A 514 -17.12 5.54 -8.26
N LEU A 515 -16.69 5.94 -7.07
CA LEU A 515 -16.01 5.08 -6.08
C LEU A 515 -16.96 4.86 -4.89
N ILE A 516 -17.50 3.64 -4.80
CA ILE A 516 -18.54 3.23 -3.84
C ILE A 516 -18.21 1.90 -3.15
N GLU A 517 -16.97 1.42 -3.26
CA GLU A 517 -16.55 0.09 -2.82
C GLU A 517 -16.68 -0.10 -1.29
N SER A 518 -16.68 -1.36 -0.84
CA SER A 518 -16.65 -1.73 0.57
C SER A 518 -17.71 -1.00 1.40
N ASN A 519 -18.96 -1.15 0.96
CA ASN A 519 -20.18 -0.69 1.62
C ASN A 519 -21.21 -1.86 1.65
N ASP A 520 -22.35 -1.65 2.29
CA ASP A 520 -23.47 -2.61 2.39
C ASP A 520 -24.59 -2.34 1.36
N PHE A 521 -24.27 -1.77 0.19
CA PHE A 521 -25.27 -1.53 -0.85
C PHE A 521 -25.85 -2.84 -1.39
N LYS A 522 -27.17 -2.85 -1.62
CA LYS A 522 -27.96 -4.02 -2.00
C LYS A 522 -29.17 -3.66 -2.86
N GLY A 523 -29.62 -4.61 -3.69
CA GLY A 523 -30.78 -4.43 -4.56
C GLY A 523 -30.41 -4.40 -6.04
N HIS A 524 -31.33 -3.94 -6.87
CA HIS A 524 -31.22 -4.04 -8.33
C HIS A 524 -30.64 -2.77 -8.96
N VAL A 525 -29.68 -2.95 -9.86
CA VAL A 525 -29.13 -1.89 -10.71
C VAL A 525 -29.51 -2.18 -12.15
N SER A 526 -30.25 -1.26 -12.75
CA SER A 526 -30.71 -1.29 -14.15
C SER A 526 -30.27 -0.04 -14.91
N GLU A 527 -30.53 0.01 -16.21
CA GLU A 527 -30.08 1.01 -17.17
C GLU A 527 -30.36 2.46 -16.72
N VAL A 528 -31.47 2.69 -16.01
CA VAL A 528 -31.88 4.02 -15.54
C VAL A 528 -30.91 4.66 -14.55
N HIS A 529 -30.10 3.87 -13.83
CA HIS A 529 -29.07 4.38 -12.91
C HIS A 529 -27.85 4.96 -13.64
N PHE A 530 -27.75 4.68 -14.95
CA PHE A 530 -26.60 4.98 -15.80
C PHE A 530 -26.95 5.85 -17.01
N ALA A 531 -28.23 6.18 -17.20
CA ALA A 531 -28.79 6.66 -18.48
C ALA A 531 -28.10 7.90 -19.07
N ASN A 532 -27.69 8.88 -18.24
CA ASN A 532 -27.06 10.12 -18.73
C ASN A 532 -25.54 10.19 -18.44
N LEU A 533 -24.90 9.13 -17.91
CA LEU A 533 -23.52 9.18 -17.42
C LEU A 533 -22.46 9.06 -18.54
N THR A 534 -22.61 9.85 -19.62
CA THR A 534 -21.81 9.73 -20.86
C THR A 534 -20.30 9.92 -20.68
N LYS A 535 -19.86 10.57 -19.60
CA LYS A 535 -18.45 10.83 -19.29
C LYS A 535 -17.79 9.80 -18.36
N LEU A 536 -18.54 8.80 -17.88
CA LEU A 536 -18.06 7.85 -16.89
C LEU A 536 -16.86 7.04 -17.42
N LYS A 537 -15.77 7.03 -16.65
CA LYS A 537 -14.48 6.38 -16.94
C LYS A 537 -14.10 5.35 -15.88
N PHE A 538 -14.33 5.65 -14.61
CA PHE A 538 -13.91 4.81 -13.48
C PHE A 538 -15.12 4.41 -12.64
N VAL A 539 -15.29 3.10 -12.42
CA VAL A 539 -16.31 2.55 -11.51
C VAL A 539 -15.62 1.56 -10.58
N LEU A 540 -15.36 1.98 -9.34
CA LEU A 540 -14.87 1.11 -8.27
C LEU A 540 -16.03 0.84 -7.30
N ALA A 541 -16.61 -0.36 -7.36
CA ALA A 541 -17.80 -0.70 -6.58
C ALA A 541 -17.72 -2.09 -5.91
N SER A 542 -16.53 -2.66 -5.85
CA SER A 542 -16.18 -3.92 -5.20
C SER A 542 -16.76 -4.06 -3.78
N GLY A 543 -17.02 -5.28 -3.33
CA GLY A 543 -17.44 -5.58 -1.95
C GLY A 543 -18.91 -5.30 -1.62
N ASN A 544 -19.71 -4.82 -2.57
CA ASN A 544 -21.16 -4.57 -2.40
C ASN A 544 -22.02 -5.79 -2.81
N LYS A 545 -23.30 -5.80 -2.38
CA LYS A 545 -24.29 -6.88 -2.64
C LYS A 545 -25.34 -6.47 -3.68
N LEU A 546 -24.92 -5.71 -4.69
CA LEU A 546 -25.78 -5.22 -5.77
C LEU A 546 -26.00 -6.29 -6.85
N SER A 547 -27.15 -6.30 -7.51
CA SER A 547 -27.43 -7.20 -8.63
C SER A 547 -27.76 -6.42 -9.89
N MET A 548 -27.03 -6.67 -10.97
CA MET A 548 -27.25 -5.99 -12.24
C MET A 548 -28.37 -6.70 -13.03
N LYS A 549 -29.40 -5.94 -13.42
CA LYS A 549 -30.56 -6.40 -14.19
C LYS A 549 -30.79 -5.44 -15.35
N VAL A 550 -30.15 -5.76 -16.48
CA VAL A 550 -30.16 -4.99 -17.73
C VAL A 550 -30.49 -5.90 -18.90
N GLY A 551 -31.10 -5.35 -19.94
CA GLY A 551 -31.45 -6.06 -21.17
C GLY A 551 -30.22 -6.55 -21.95
N SER A 552 -30.36 -7.66 -22.67
CA SER A 552 -29.27 -8.28 -23.45
C SER A 552 -28.71 -7.38 -24.55
N ASN A 553 -29.51 -6.42 -25.02
CA ASN A 553 -29.18 -5.47 -26.08
C ASN A 553 -28.72 -4.10 -25.53
N TRP A 554 -28.59 -3.95 -24.21
CA TRP A 554 -28.16 -2.69 -23.62
C TRP A 554 -26.70 -2.38 -23.96
N ALA A 555 -26.48 -1.20 -24.54
CA ALA A 555 -25.17 -0.57 -24.63
C ALA A 555 -25.15 0.62 -23.65
N PRO A 556 -24.32 0.60 -22.60
CA PRO A 556 -24.15 1.76 -21.73
C PRO A 556 -23.68 2.99 -22.53
N PRO A 557 -24.07 4.21 -22.12
CA PRO A 557 -23.79 5.44 -22.87
C PRO A 557 -22.34 5.94 -22.70
N PHE A 558 -21.45 5.13 -22.11
CA PHE A 558 -20.09 5.46 -21.73
C PHE A 558 -19.12 4.33 -22.10
N SER A 559 -17.81 4.64 -22.08
CA SER A 559 -16.74 3.66 -22.28
C SER A 559 -15.70 3.79 -21.18
N LEU A 560 -15.79 2.90 -20.19
CA LEU A 560 -14.92 2.85 -19.02
C LEU A 560 -13.45 2.56 -19.38
N GLN A 561 -12.57 3.00 -18.49
CA GLN A 561 -11.16 2.66 -18.42
C GLN A 561 -10.91 1.61 -17.33
N VAL A 562 -11.52 1.80 -16.15
CA VAL A 562 -11.42 0.88 -15.01
C VAL A 562 -12.82 0.52 -14.52
N MET A 563 -13.03 -0.77 -14.26
CA MET A 563 -14.27 -1.30 -13.74
C MET A 563 -13.99 -2.40 -12.72
N GLU A 564 -14.50 -2.22 -11.51
CA GLU A 564 -14.49 -3.24 -10.47
C GLU A 564 -15.87 -3.43 -9.84
N LEU A 565 -16.41 -4.62 -10.04
CA LEU A 565 -17.73 -5.06 -9.59
C LEU A 565 -17.61 -6.34 -8.75
N ARG A 566 -16.47 -6.57 -8.10
CA ARG A 566 -16.23 -7.73 -7.24
C ARG A 566 -17.37 -7.90 -6.23
N ASN A 567 -17.84 -9.13 -6.01
CA ASN A 567 -19.01 -9.50 -5.19
C ASN A 567 -20.41 -9.11 -5.73
N TRP A 568 -20.55 -8.40 -6.86
CA TRP A 568 -21.87 -8.08 -7.44
C TRP A 568 -22.53 -9.31 -8.07
N ASN A 569 -23.85 -9.45 -7.97
CA ASN A 569 -24.58 -10.49 -8.70
C ASN A 569 -24.83 -10.09 -10.16
N LEU A 570 -23.89 -10.44 -11.05
CA LEU A 570 -23.95 -10.23 -12.50
C LEU A 570 -24.46 -11.45 -13.28
N GLY A 571 -24.34 -12.65 -12.68
CA GLY A 571 -24.69 -13.92 -13.33
C GLY A 571 -26.18 -14.19 -13.56
N PRO A 572 -26.53 -15.33 -14.20
CA PRO A 572 -25.61 -16.42 -14.58
C PRO A 572 -24.88 -16.22 -15.91
N HIS A 573 -25.41 -15.39 -16.82
CA HIS A 573 -24.85 -15.21 -18.16
C HIS A 573 -23.63 -14.29 -18.17
N PHE A 574 -22.74 -14.46 -19.16
CA PHE A 574 -21.60 -13.55 -19.33
C PHE A 574 -22.07 -12.16 -19.80
N PRO A 575 -21.66 -11.04 -19.16
CA PRO A 575 -22.20 -9.71 -19.44
C PRO A 575 -22.02 -9.26 -20.91
N GLN A 576 -23.13 -9.09 -21.64
CA GLN A 576 -23.08 -8.72 -23.06
C GLN A 576 -22.77 -7.24 -23.31
N TRP A 577 -23.13 -6.37 -22.36
CA TRP A 577 -22.95 -4.92 -22.46
C TRP A 577 -21.46 -4.50 -22.47
N LEU A 578 -20.55 -5.37 -22.00
CA LEU A 578 -19.10 -5.21 -22.10
C LEU A 578 -18.61 -5.03 -23.55
N LYS A 579 -19.36 -5.50 -24.56
CA LYS A 579 -19.07 -5.29 -26.00
C LYS A 579 -18.86 -3.82 -26.39
N SER A 580 -19.42 -2.87 -25.64
CA SER A 580 -19.32 -1.44 -25.90
C SER A 580 -18.07 -0.76 -25.30
N GLN A 581 -17.36 -1.43 -24.38
CA GLN A 581 -16.33 -0.81 -23.53
C GLN A 581 -14.96 -0.76 -24.22
N LYS A 582 -14.84 0.10 -25.23
CA LYS A 582 -13.67 0.17 -26.13
C LYS A 582 -12.37 0.71 -25.51
N ASN A 583 -12.41 1.35 -24.34
CA ASN A 583 -11.26 1.99 -23.70
C ASN A 583 -10.78 1.33 -22.41
N ILE A 584 -11.26 0.12 -22.11
CA ILE A 584 -11.01 -0.54 -20.84
C ILE A 584 -9.59 -1.10 -20.73
N SER A 585 -8.96 -0.89 -19.58
CA SER A 585 -7.64 -1.41 -19.18
C SER A 585 -7.69 -2.27 -17.92
N GLN A 586 -8.77 -2.18 -17.12
CA GLN A 586 -8.95 -2.97 -15.90
C GLN A 586 -10.39 -3.46 -15.76
N ILE A 587 -10.55 -4.77 -15.53
CA ILE A 587 -11.82 -5.45 -15.30
C ILE A 587 -11.65 -6.37 -14.08
N ASP A 588 -12.33 -6.09 -12.99
CA ASP A 588 -12.64 -7.06 -11.94
C ASP A 588 -14.15 -7.36 -11.93
N ILE A 589 -14.49 -8.59 -12.31
CA ILE A 589 -15.84 -9.18 -12.16
C ILE A 589 -15.74 -10.51 -11.41
N SER A 590 -14.81 -10.60 -10.46
CA SER A 590 -14.59 -11.77 -9.62
C SER A 590 -15.68 -11.97 -8.56
N ASN A 591 -15.99 -13.22 -8.26
CA ASN A 591 -17.07 -13.61 -7.34
C ASN A 591 -18.42 -12.97 -7.69
N THR A 592 -18.82 -12.97 -8.97
CA THR A 592 -20.05 -12.32 -9.46
C THR A 592 -21.17 -13.29 -9.87
N GLY A 593 -20.98 -14.59 -9.64
CA GLY A 593 -21.96 -15.64 -9.93
C GLY A 593 -22.11 -15.99 -11.41
N ILE A 594 -21.20 -15.52 -12.28
CA ILE A 594 -21.19 -15.85 -13.70
C ILE A 594 -20.92 -17.36 -13.86
N SER A 595 -21.73 -18.02 -14.68
CA SER A 595 -21.67 -19.47 -14.93
C SER A 595 -21.75 -19.85 -16.41
N GLY A 596 -21.83 -18.88 -17.32
CA GLY A 596 -21.73 -19.12 -18.77
C GLY A 596 -20.30 -19.19 -19.30
N VAL A 597 -20.15 -19.65 -20.55
CA VAL A 597 -18.88 -19.64 -21.29
C VAL A 597 -18.46 -18.21 -21.65
N ILE A 598 -17.15 -17.93 -21.66
CA ILE A 598 -16.58 -16.64 -22.09
C ILE A 598 -16.69 -16.53 -23.63
N PRO A 599 -17.41 -15.55 -24.19
CA PRO A 599 -17.60 -15.46 -25.64
C PRO A 599 -16.33 -15.03 -26.40
N GLN A 600 -16.13 -15.55 -27.62
CA GLN A 600 -14.93 -15.24 -28.44
C GLN A 600 -14.70 -13.73 -28.71
N TRP A 601 -15.76 -12.93 -28.80
CA TRP A 601 -15.64 -11.49 -29.02
C TRP A 601 -14.92 -10.77 -27.86
N PHE A 602 -14.95 -11.33 -26.65
CA PHE A 602 -14.30 -10.77 -25.48
C PHE A 602 -12.78 -10.75 -25.68
N TRP A 603 -12.21 -11.87 -26.13
CA TRP A 603 -10.78 -12.03 -26.40
C TRP A 603 -10.30 -11.22 -27.60
N ASN A 604 -11.05 -11.27 -28.71
CA ASN A 604 -10.58 -10.71 -29.97
C ASN A 604 -10.71 -9.18 -30.05
N ASN A 605 -11.77 -8.61 -29.47
CA ASN A 605 -12.16 -7.22 -29.77
C ASN A 605 -11.86 -6.23 -28.64
N LEU A 606 -11.82 -6.68 -27.39
CA LEU A 606 -11.75 -5.78 -26.21
C LEU A 606 -10.31 -5.32 -25.90
N PHE A 607 -9.31 -6.10 -26.33
CA PHE A 607 -7.95 -6.06 -25.77
C PHE A 607 -6.84 -5.70 -26.78
N SER A 608 -7.20 -5.26 -27.98
CA SER A 608 -6.20 -4.96 -29.03
C SER A 608 -5.29 -3.79 -28.64
N ASN A 609 -3.98 -4.03 -28.67
CA ASN A 609 -2.90 -3.05 -28.51
C ASN A 609 -2.87 -2.32 -27.14
N ARG A 610 -3.28 -2.98 -26.05
CA ARG A 610 -3.16 -2.46 -24.67
C ARG A 610 -2.70 -3.55 -23.70
N SER A 611 -2.15 -3.13 -22.57
CA SER A 611 -1.91 -3.99 -21.41
C SER A 611 -3.13 -3.95 -20.48
N ILE A 612 -3.65 -5.11 -20.06
CA ILE A 612 -4.90 -5.21 -19.29
C ILE A 612 -4.72 -5.95 -17.96
N MET A 613 -5.35 -5.44 -16.90
CA MET A 613 -5.62 -6.18 -15.67
C MET A 613 -7.01 -6.84 -15.75
N LEU A 614 -7.06 -8.17 -15.72
CA LEU A 614 -8.30 -8.94 -15.82
C LEU A 614 -8.42 -9.93 -14.64
N ASP A 615 -9.41 -9.72 -13.78
CA ASP A 615 -9.86 -10.69 -12.77
C ASP A 615 -11.30 -11.12 -13.04
N ILE A 616 -11.46 -12.42 -13.34
CA ILE A 616 -12.75 -13.10 -13.49
C ILE A 616 -12.87 -14.30 -12.52
N SER A 617 -12.03 -14.31 -11.48
CA SER A 617 -11.89 -15.42 -10.54
C SER A 617 -13.13 -15.67 -9.68
N LYS A 618 -13.15 -16.81 -8.96
CA LYS A 618 -14.19 -17.18 -7.97
C LYS A 618 -15.60 -17.20 -8.56
N ASN A 619 -15.73 -17.54 -9.84
CA ASN A 619 -17.00 -17.67 -10.54
C ASN A 619 -17.31 -19.16 -10.79
N GLN A 620 -18.20 -19.45 -11.74
CA GLN A 620 -18.61 -20.80 -12.13
C GLN A 620 -18.44 -20.99 -13.65
N ILE A 621 -17.57 -20.18 -14.28
CA ILE A 621 -17.33 -20.14 -15.72
C ILE A 621 -16.74 -21.47 -16.18
N TYR A 622 -17.29 -22.03 -17.25
CA TYR A 622 -16.83 -23.28 -17.87
C TYR A 622 -16.47 -23.08 -19.35
N GLY A 623 -15.82 -24.08 -19.94
CA GLY A 623 -15.34 -24.06 -21.32
C GLY A 623 -13.82 -23.94 -21.40
N GLU A 624 -13.31 -23.87 -22.63
CA GLU A 624 -11.87 -23.79 -22.91
C GLU A 624 -11.37 -22.35 -23.06
N ILE A 625 -10.10 -22.13 -22.72
CA ILE A 625 -9.43 -20.84 -22.91
C ILE A 625 -8.76 -20.85 -24.30
N PRO A 626 -9.07 -19.92 -25.21
CA PRO A 626 -8.43 -19.88 -26.52
C PRO A 626 -7.00 -19.35 -26.42
N ASN A 627 -6.18 -19.63 -27.44
CA ASN A 627 -4.88 -18.98 -27.61
C ASN A 627 -5.07 -17.48 -27.86
N PHE A 628 -4.29 -16.65 -27.18
CA PHE A 628 -4.41 -15.20 -27.30
C PHE A 628 -3.65 -14.65 -28.53
N PRO A 629 -4.18 -13.62 -29.22
CA PRO A 629 -3.45 -12.92 -30.28
C PRO A 629 -2.18 -12.22 -29.76
N ASN A 630 -1.10 -12.20 -30.56
CA ASN A 630 0.19 -11.63 -30.17
C ASN A 630 0.17 -10.13 -29.80
N ASN A 631 -0.88 -9.38 -30.18
CA ASN A 631 -1.04 -7.95 -29.88
C ASN A 631 -1.83 -7.66 -28.59
N VAL A 632 -2.10 -8.69 -27.78
CA VAL A 632 -2.70 -8.58 -26.44
C VAL A 632 -1.62 -8.81 -25.39
N SER A 633 -1.50 -7.87 -24.44
CA SER A 633 -0.69 -8.07 -23.24
C SER A 633 -1.56 -7.95 -21.99
N PHE A 634 -1.18 -8.70 -20.95
CA PHE A 634 -1.82 -8.61 -19.65
C PHE A 634 -0.84 -8.03 -18.63
N LEU A 635 -1.33 -7.18 -17.73
CA LEU A 635 -0.62 -6.85 -16.52
C LEU A 635 -0.84 -7.98 -15.49
N VAL A 636 -2.12 -8.33 -15.27
CA VAL A 636 -2.56 -9.46 -14.45
C VAL A 636 -3.64 -10.22 -15.20
N LEU A 637 -3.58 -11.55 -15.19
CA LEU A 637 -4.61 -12.45 -15.72
C LEU A 637 -5.01 -13.47 -14.65
N ASN A 638 -6.08 -13.18 -13.90
CA ASN A 638 -6.62 -14.04 -12.86
C ASN A 638 -7.96 -14.66 -13.31
N MET A 639 -7.95 -15.98 -13.55
CA MET A 639 -9.13 -16.79 -13.84
C MET A 639 -9.36 -17.89 -12.80
N SER A 640 -8.72 -17.77 -11.64
CA SER A 640 -8.71 -18.81 -10.61
C SER A 640 -10.10 -19.14 -10.06
N PHE A 641 -10.28 -20.33 -9.47
CA PHE A 641 -11.56 -20.76 -8.87
C PHE A 641 -12.73 -20.68 -9.86
N ASN A 642 -12.63 -21.41 -10.96
CA ASN A 642 -13.67 -21.54 -11.99
C ASN A 642 -13.81 -23.03 -12.39
N LYS A 643 -14.41 -23.32 -13.53
CA LYS A 643 -14.62 -24.66 -14.10
C LYS A 643 -14.01 -24.78 -15.51
N LEU A 644 -12.93 -24.06 -15.76
CA LEU A 644 -12.26 -24.01 -17.06
C LEU A 644 -11.61 -25.36 -17.37
N THR A 645 -11.71 -25.79 -18.63
CA THR A 645 -11.25 -27.10 -19.13
C THR A 645 -10.30 -26.93 -20.32
N GLY A 646 -9.70 -28.02 -20.80
CA GLY A 646 -8.89 -28.03 -22.01
C GLY A 646 -7.40 -27.72 -21.77
N PRO A 647 -6.67 -27.29 -22.81
CA PRO A 647 -5.24 -26.99 -22.74
C PRO A 647 -4.92 -25.63 -22.10
N LEU A 648 -3.67 -25.45 -21.69
CA LEU A 648 -3.14 -24.14 -21.33
C LEU A 648 -3.03 -23.25 -22.60
N PRO A 649 -3.50 -21.99 -22.56
CA PRO A 649 -3.46 -21.09 -23.70
C PRO A 649 -2.04 -20.54 -23.95
N ARG A 650 -1.72 -20.23 -25.21
CA ARG A 650 -0.55 -19.42 -25.55
C ARG A 650 -0.78 -17.98 -25.09
N ILE A 651 0.05 -17.49 -24.17
CA ILE A 651 0.00 -16.13 -23.63
C ILE A 651 1.20 -15.32 -24.17
N PRO A 652 1.00 -14.20 -24.88
CA PRO A 652 2.10 -13.42 -25.44
C PRO A 652 2.97 -12.80 -24.34
N ILE A 653 2.36 -11.98 -23.48
CA ILE A 653 3.00 -11.24 -22.40
C ILE A 653 2.00 -11.15 -21.23
N SER A 654 2.41 -11.55 -20.02
CA SER A 654 1.67 -11.31 -18.77
C SER A 654 2.64 -11.14 -17.61
N LYS A 655 2.49 -10.15 -16.72
CA LYS A 655 3.36 -10.09 -15.52
C LYS A 655 2.93 -11.11 -14.46
N MET A 656 1.63 -11.35 -14.29
CA MET A 656 1.08 -12.34 -13.36
C MET A 656 -0.04 -13.16 -13.99
N LEU A 657 0.10 -14.48 -13.91
CA LEU A 657 -0.89 -15.46 -14.39
C LEU A 657 -1.38 -16.35 -13.25
N ASP A 658 -2.69 -16.35 -13.01
CA ASP A 658 -3.35 -17.30 -12.10
C ASP A 658 -4.51 -18.02 -12.79
N LEU A 659 -4.31 -19.31 -13.08
CA LEU A 659 -5.32 -20.23 -13.60
C LEU A 659 -5.65 -21.35 -12.58
N SER A 660 -5.29 -21.16 -11.31
CA SER A 660 -5.42 -22.18 -10.27
C SER A 660 -6.87 -22.54 -9.97
N ASN A 661 -7.11 -23.72 -9.38
CA ASN A 661 -8.45 -24.18 -8.98
C ASN A 661 -9.41 -24.23 -10.18
N ASN A 662 -9.01 -24.99 -11.21
CA ASN A 662 -9.76 -25.24 -12.44
C ASN A 662 -9.64 -26.73 -12.84
N TYR A 663 -10.06 -27.10 -14.06
CA TYR A 663 -10.05 -28.48 -14.57
C TYR A 663 -9.15 -28.64 -15.83
N LEU A 664 -8.08 -27.84 -15.92
CA LEU A 664 -7.13 -27.88 -17.03
C LEU A 664 -6.30 -29.18 -16.99
N SER A 665 -6.18 -29.89 -18.11
CA SER A 665 -5.90 -31.34 -18.11
C SER A 665 -4.89 -31.83 -19.17
N VAL A 666 -3.95 -30.99 -19.59
CA VAL A 666 -3.03 -31.26 -20.71
C VAL A 666 -1.54 -31.21 -20.29
N ASN A 667 -0.65 -31.73 -21.14
CA ASN A 667 0.80 -31.65 -20.98
C ASN A 667 1.29 -30.18 -20.99
N ILE A 668 1.95 -29.78 -19.91
CA ILE A 668 2.50 -28.42 -19.69
C ILE A 668 3.63 -28.04 -20.67
N SER A 669 4.22 -29.00 -21.38
CA SER A 669 5.42 -28.79 -22.21
C SER A 669 5.25 -27.69 -23.27
N ASN A 670 4.12 -27.67 -23.98
CA ASN A 670 3.87 -26.69 -25.05
C ASN A 670 3.71 -25.26 -24.53
N PHE A 671 3.29 -25.09 -23.27
CA PHE A 671 3.14 -23.79 -22.64
C PHE A 671 4.50 -23.20 -22.24
N LEU A 672 5.39 -24.03 -21.67
CA LEU A 672 6.70 -23.60 -21.19
C LEU A 672 7.76 -23.47 -22.30
N CYS A 673 7.66 -24.25 -23.38
CA CYS A 673 8.69 -24.35 -24.43
C CYS A 673 8.46 -23.47 -25.68
N ASP A 674 7.51 -22.54 -25.66
CA ASP A 674 7.21 -21.66 -26.79
C ASP A 674 8.41 -20.72 -27.09
N PRO A 675 9.10 -20.83 -28.24
CA PRO A 675 10.32 -20.07 -28.50
C PRO A 675 10.10 -18.58 -28.75
N THR A 676 8.85 -18.08 -28.83
CA THR A 676 8.58 -16.64 -28.80
C THR A 676 8.65 -16.02 -27.40
N SER A 677 9.12 -16.78 -26.39
CA SER A 677 9.13 -16.36 -24.98
C SER A 677 10.25 -15.38 -24.59
N TYR A 678 11.23 -15.12 -25.46
CA TYR A 678 12.38 -14.22 -25.15
C TYR A 678 12.01 -12.74 -24.87
N GLN A 679 10.72 -12.37 -24.91
CA GLN A 679 10.19 -11.05 -24.54
C GLN A 679 9.15 -11.10 -23.40
N ARG A 680 9.08 -12.21 -22.64
CA ARG A 680 8.11 -12.39 -21.54
C ARG A 680 8.63 -11.84 -20.22
N GLU A 681 8.16 -10.67 -19.81
CA GLU A 681 8.32 -10.12 -18.45
C GLU A 681 7.42 -10.81 -17.40
N VAL A 682 7.32 -12.14 -17.43
CA VAL A 682 6.44 -12.89 -16.51
C VAL A 682 7.14 -13.04 -15.16
N LEU A 683 6.44 -12.64 -14.10
CA LEU A 683 6.94 -12.63 -12.71
C LEU A 683 6.32 -13.77 -11.88
N SER A 684 5.06 -14.12 -12.14
CA SER A 684 4.34 -15.15 -11.40
C SER A 684 3.49 -16.05 -12.29
N ILE A 685 3.58 -17.37 -12.05
CA ILE A 685 2.74 -18.40 -12.67
C ILE A 685 2.13 -19.26 -11.54
N ASN A 686 0.82 -19.19 -11.36
CA ASN A 686 0.05 -20.04 -10.47
C ASN A 686 -0.93 -20.94 -11.26
N LEU A 687 -0.67 -22.24 -11.24
CA LEU A 687 -1.46 -23.28 -11.90
C LEU A 687 -1.94 -24.37 -10.91
N LYS A 688 -1.88 -24.13 -9.59
CA LYS A 688 -2.23 -25.14 -8.59
C LYS A 688 -3.65 -25.66 -8.70
N ASN A 689 -3.91 -26.84 -8.14
CA ASN A 689 -5.24 -27.45 -8.08
C ASN A 689 -5.88 -27.56 -9.49
N ASN A 690 -5.19 -28.25 -10.39
CA ASN A 690 -5.62 -28.58 -11.75
C ASN A 690 -5.35 -30.08 -12.02
N PHE A 691 -5.53 -30.53 -13.26
CA PHE A 691 -5.24 -31.90 -13.70
C PHE A 691 -4.05 -31.96 -14.67
N LEU A 692 -3.12 -31.01 -14.61
CA LEU A 692 -1.95 -30.95 -15.49
C LEU A 692 -1.09 -32.20 -15.33
N SER A 693 -0.58 -32.76 -16.43
CA SER A 693 0.12 -34.05 -16.40
C SER A 693 1.34 -34.09 -17.31
N GLY A 694 2.12 -35.16 -17.19
CA GLY A 694 3.39 -35.31 -17.92
C GLY A 694 4.57 -34.64 -17.21
N LYS A 695 5.68 -34.48 -17.92
CA LYS A 695 6.93 -33.96 -17.37
C LYS A 695 7.02 -32.44 -17.49
N ILE A 696 7.66 -31.80 -16.51
CA ILE A 696 8.13 -30.43 -16.70
C ILE A 696 9.34 -30.49 -17.68
N PRO A 697 9.33 -29.70 -18.77
CA PRO A 697 10.40 -29.71 -19.77
C PRO A 697 11.60 -28.86 -19.35
N ASP A 698 12.73 -29.02 -20.05
CA ASP A 698 13.93 -28.19 -19.85
C ASP A 698 13.85 -26.82 -20.56
N CYS A 699 12.76 -26.07 -20.33
CA CYS A 699 12.43 -24.83 -21.06
C CYS A 699 12.48 -23.54 -20.21
N TRP A 700 12.98 -23.62 -18.98
CA TRP A 700 12.97 -22.51 -18.03
C TRP A 700 13.95 -21.36 -18.32
N MET A 701 14.98 -21.56 -19.15
CA MET A 701 15.88 -20.46 -19.54
C MET A 701 15.21 -19.37 -20.38
N TYR A 702 13.97 -19.57 -20.83
CA TYR A 702 13.16 -18.56 -21.53
C TYR A 702 12.29 -17.69 -20.58
N TRP A 703 12.38 -17.92 -19.27
CA TRP A 703 11.50 -17.31 -18.26
C TRP A 703 12.29 -16.60 -17.16
N SER A 704 13.42 -15.96 -17.51
CA SER A 704 14.42 -15.43 -16.58
C SER A 704 13.92 -14.39 -15.56
N THR A 705 12.75 -13.78 -15.79
CA THR A 705 12.11 -12.82 -14.89
C THR A 705 11.25 -13.45 -13.79
N LEU A 706 10.99 -14.77 -13.84
CA LEU A 706 10.11 -15.43 -12.88
C LEU A 706 10.63 -15.35 -11.44
N LYS A 707 9.71 -14.98 -10.55
CA LYS A 707 9.84 -14.95 -9.09
C LYS A 707 9.03 -16.05 -8.41
N ILE A 708 7.83 -16.36 -8.91
CA ILE A 708 6.91 -17.32 -8.28
C ILE A 708 6.48 -18.39 -9.29
N ILE A 709 6.63 -19.66 -8.90
CA ILE A 709 6.10 -20.83 -9.62
C ILE A 709 5.29 -21.67 -8.64
N ASP A 710 4.00 -21.83 -8.93
CA ASP A 710 3.11 -22.67 -8.15
C ASP A 710 2.38 -23.70 -9.04
N LEU A 711 2.75 -24.96 -8.89
CA LEU A 711 2.23 -26.13 -9.62
C LEU A 711 1.61 -27.18 -8.66
N ASP A 712 1.28 -26.77 -7.43
CA ASP A 712 0.77 -27.66 -6.38
C ASP A 712 -0.48 -28.46 -6.80
N ASN A 713 -0.60 -29.69 -6.28
CA ASN A 713 -1.78 -30.56 -6.45
C ASN A 713 -2.15 -30.73 -7.94
N ASN A 714 -1.25 -31.35 -8.69
CA ASN A 714 -1.42 -31.70 -10.11
C ASN A 714 -0.97 -33.16 -10.34
N ASN A 715 -1.04 -33.63 -11.59
CA ASN A 715 -0.64 -34.98 -12.01
C ASN A 715 0.74 -34.99 -12.72
N LEU A 716 1.62 -34.03 -12.43
CA LEU A 716 2.94 -33.91 -13.06
C LEU A 716 3.87 -35.04 -12.60
N ASN A 717 4.82 -35.44 -13.44
CA ASN A 717 5.70 -36.57 -13.18
C ASN A 717 7.12 -36.39 -13.78
N GLY A 718 7.98 -37.40 -13.60
CA GLY A 718 9.37 -37.36 -14.05
C GLY A 718 10.27 -36.62 -13.07
N ILE A 719 11.44 -36.19 -13.54
CA ILE A 719 12.42 -35.48 -12.71
C ILE A 719 12.16 -33.98 -12.73
N ILE A 720 12.58 -33.28 -11.67
CA ILE A 720 12.65 -31.82 -11.65
C ILE A 720 13.78 -31.40 -12.62
N PRO A 721 13.50 -30.60 -13.67
CA PRO A 721 14.47 -30.29 -14.72
C PRO A 721 15.61 -29.39 -14.24
N ARG A 722 16.82 -29.62 -14.78
CA ARG A 722 18.01 -28.85 -14.37
C ARG A 722 17.91 -27.39 -14.77
N SER A 723 17.21 -27.06 -15.85
CA SER A 723 17.04 -25.68 -16.33
C SER A 723 16.31 -24.74 -15.37
N ILE A 724 15.63 -25.22 -14.32
CA ILE A 724 15.07 -24.33 -13.28
C ILE A 724 16.16 -23.47 -12.64
N GLY A 725 17.41 -23.96 -12.57
CA GLY A 725 18.57 -23.19 -12.10
C GLY A 725 19.03 -22.03 -13.00
N PHE A 726 18.32 -21.72 -14.10
CA PHE A 726 18.47 -20.45 -14.82
C PHE A 726 17.65 -19.31 -14.19
N LEU A 727 16.65 -19.63 -13.35
CA LEU A 727 15.75 -18.67 -12.71
C LEU A 727 16.41 -18.04 -11.48
N ARG A 728 17.36 -17.12 -11.69
CA ARG A 728 18.11 -16.47 -10.60
C ARG A 728 17.24 -15.62 -9.66
N ASN A 729 16.15 -15.09 -10.20
CA ASN A 729 15.17 -14.25 -9.48
C ASN A 729 14.06 -15.07 -8.80
N LEU A 730 14.11 -16.41 -8.86
CA LEU A 730 13.08 -17.27 -8.27
C LEU A 730 13.10 -17.16 -6.75
N GLU A 731 12.00 -16.68 -6.19
CA GLU A 731 11.75 -16.45 -4.77
C GLU A 731 10.90 -17.57 -4.16
N SER A 732 9.97 -18.15 -4.91
CA SER A 732 9.06 -19.18 -4.41
C SER A 732 8.82 -20.30 -5.44
N LEU A 733 8.98 -21.55 -5.01
CA LEU A 733 8.80 -22.75 -5.82
C LEU A 733 7.95 -23.80 -5.08
N HIS A 734 6.72 -23.98 -5.57
CA HIS A 734 5.73 -24.93 -5.03
C HIS A 734 5.44 -26.04 -6.07
N LEU A 735 5.81 -27.27 -5.74
CA LEU A 735 5.67 -28.48 -6.58
C LEU A 735 4.95 -29.62 -5.82
N ARG A 736 4.24 -29.29 -4.74
CA ARG A 736 3.66 -30.23 -3.78
C ARG A 736 2.62 -31.14 -4.42
N ASN A 737 2.46 -32.35 -3.88
CA ASN A 737 1.39 -33.28 -4.23
C ASN A 737 1.29 -33.53 -5.75
N ASN A 738 2.39 -34.07 -6.29
CA ASN A 738 2.56 -34.46 -7.68
C ASN A 738 3.16 -35.89 -7.71
N SER A 739 3.78 -36.30 -8.81
CA SER A 739 4.50 -37.58 -8.94
C SER A 739 5.95 -37.39 -9.42
N PHE A 740 6.62 -36.35 -8.92
CA PHE A 740 8.05 -36.14 -9.20
C PHE A 740 8.91 -37.24 -8.57
N VAL A 741 9.93 -37.67 -9.31
CA VAL A 741 10.88 -38.75 -8.98
C VAL A 741 12.32 -38.26 -9.18
N GLY A 742 13.30 -39.04 -8.71
CA GLY A 742 14.72 -38.67 -8.79
C GLY A 742 15.14 -37.76 -7.64
N GLU A 743 16.35 -37.22 -7.72
CA GLU A 743 16.93 -36.37 -6.70
C GLU A 743 16.57 -34.89 -6.90
N VAL A 744 16.65 -34.10 -5.83
CA VAL A 744 16.51 -32.63 -5.90
C VAL A 744 17.70 -32.06 -6.67
N PRO A 745 17.50 -31.39 -7.83
CA PRO A 745 18.58 -31.07 -8.76
C PRO A 745 19.51 -29.99 -8.21
N GLU A 746 20.81 -30.23 -8.31
CA GLU A 746 21.87 -29.32 -7.83
C GLU A 746 21.79 -27.90 -8.42
N SER A 747 21.24 -27.75 -9.61
CA SER A 747 21.10 -26.45 -10.28
C SER A 747 20.20 -25.46 -9.52
N LEU A 748 19.32 -25.92 -8.62
CA LEU A 748 18.54 -25.05 -7.73
C LEU A 748 19.40 -24.18 -6.81
N LYS A 749 20.67 -24.53 -6.56
CA LYS A 749 21.62 -23.67 -5.82
C LYS A 749 21.86 -22.31 -6.49
N ASN A 750 21.54 -22.17 -7.79
CA ASN A 750 21.67 -20.94 -8.55
C ASN A 750 20.47 -19.99 -8.38
N CYS A 751 19.36 -20.46 -7.80
CA CYS A 751 18.18 -19.65 -7.46
C CYS A 751 18.45 -18.90 -6.14
N SER A 752 19.40 -17.95 -6.15
CA SER A 752 19.90 -17.29 -4.93
C SER A 752 18.86 -16.43 -4.19
N ALA A 753 17.76 -16.08 -4.85
CA ALA A 753 16.65 -15.33 -4.28
C ALA A 753 15.62 -16.20 -3.52
N LEU A 754 15.78 -17.53 -3.48
CA LEU A 754 14.76 -18.45 -2.99
C LEU A 754 14.47 -18.28 -1.49
N ILE A 755 13.20 -17.97 -1.19
CA ILE A 755 12.60 -17.81 0.15
C ILE A 755 11.76 -19.04 0.51
N GLY A 756 11.01 -19.59 -0.44
CA GLY A 756 10.11 -20.73 -0.26
C GLY A 756 10.36 -21.89 -1.21
N LEU A 757 10.41 -23.11 -0.66
CA LEU A 757 10.55 -24.37 -1.40
C LEU A 757 9.66 -25.46 -0.81
N ASP A 758 8.53 -25.77 -1.48
CA ASP A 758 7.68 -26.92 -1.17
C ASP A 758 7.79 -28.00 -2.25
N LEU A 759 8.35 -29.14 -1.88
CA LEU A 759 8.50 -30.35 -2.68
C LEU A 759 7.72 -31.54 -2.07
N GLY A 760 6.83 -31.29 -1.11
CA GLY A 760 6.16 -32.31 -0.32
C GLY A 760 5.20 -33.18 -1.14
N LEU A 761 4.81 -34.35 -0.60
CA LEU A 761 3.88 -35.30 -1.22
C LEU A 761 4.30 -35.69 -2.65
N ASN A 762 5.54 -36.14 -2.80
CA ASN A 762 6.13 -36.58 -4.07
C ASN A 762 6.83 -37.94 -3.90
N LYS A 763 7.65 -38.36 -4.88
CA LYS A 763 8.40 -39.62 -4.90
C LYS A 763 9.90 -39.36 -5.06
N LEU A 764 10.39 -38.25 -4.52
CA LEU A 764 11.80 -37.85 -4.59
C LEU A 764 12.68 -38.81 -3.77
N VAL A 765 13.90 -39.04 -4.25
CA VAL A 765 14.89 -39.96 -3.68
C VAL A 765 16.24 -39.24 -3.48
N GLY A 766 17.25 -39.98 -3.03
CA GLY A 766 18.56 -39.42 -2.70
C GLY A 766 18.60 -38.86 -1.27
N THR A 767 19.46 -37.88 -1.03
CA THR A 767 19.63 -37.23 0.28
C THR A 767 19.14 -35.78 0.26
N ILE A 768 18.83 -35.19 1.43
CA ILE A 768 18.69 -33.72 1.53
C ILE A 768 20.03 -33.08 1.08
N PRO A 769 20.06 -32.25 0.02
CA PRO A 769 21.34 -31.78 -0.51
C PRO A 769 22.01 -30.72 0.35
N ARG A 770 23.34 -30.84 0.53
CA ARG A 770 24.17 -29.89 1.29
C ARG A 770 24.13 -28.45 0.76
N TRP A 771 23.93 -28.27 -0.55
CA TRP A 771 23.88 -26.95 -1.18
C TRP A 771 22.64 -26.13 -0.78
N ILE A 772 21.60 -26.73 -0.19
CA ILE A 772 20.47 -25.96 0.35
C ILE A 772 20.97 -24.93 1.38
N GLY A 773 21.99 -25.28 2.18
CA GLY A 773 22.62 -24.37 3.14
C GLY A 773 23.45 -23.22 2.53
N SER A 774 23.45 -23.02 1.21
CA SER A 774 24.00 -21.81 0.58
C SER A 774 22.92 -20.87 0.02
N LEU A 775 21.63 -21.12 0.31
CA LEU A 775 20.53 -20.21 -0.04
C LEU A 775 20.28 -19.24 1.13
N PRO A 776 20.69 -17.95 1.04
CA PRO A 776 20.73 -17.07 2.20
C PRO A 776 19.35 -16.65 2.73
N TRP A 777 18.31 -16.68 1.88
CA TRP A 777 16.98 -16.15 2.20
C TRP A 777 15.92 -17.22 2.50
N LEU A 778 16.29 -18.51 2.50
CA LEU A 778 15.32 -19.61 2.58
C LEU A 778 14.65 -19.66 3.97
N GLY A 779 13.38 -19.25 4.01
CA GLY A 779 12.53 -19.21 5.21
C GLY A 779 11.61 -20.43 5.34
N LEU A 780 11.23 -21.04 4.22
CA LEU A 780 10.27 -22.14 4.13
C LEU A 780 10.88 -23.32 3.35
N LEU A 781 11.00 -24.49 4.01
CA LEU A 781 11.47 -25.73 3.40
C LEU A 781 10.56 -26.92 3.77
N VAL A 782 9.78 -27.40 2.80
CA VAL A 782 8.86 -28.53 2.95
C VAL A 782 9.28 -29.67 2.01
N LEU A 783 9.69 -30.80 2.60
CA LEU A 783 10.12 -32.03 1.94
C LEU A 783 9.26 -33.24 2.34
N ARG A 784 8.21 -33.01 3.13
CA ARG A 784 7.30 -34.00 3.72
C ARG A 784 6.81 -35.06 2.74
N SER A 785 6.70 -36.31 3.17
CA SER A 785 6.12 -37.41 2.36
C SER A 785 6.82 -37.59 1.02
N ASN A 786 8.11 -37.92 1.09
CA ASN A 786 8.94 -38.33 -0.03
C ASN A 786 9.68 -39.64 0.34
N ASN A 787 10.65 -40.06 -0.46
CA ASN A 787 11.49 -41.24 -0.21
C ASN A 787 12.97 -40.84 -0.02
N LEU A 788 13.21 -39.69 0.62
CA LEU A 788 14.56 -39.17 0.92
C LEU A 788 15.24 -40.03 2.00
N THR A 789 16.56 -40.11 1.93
CA THR A 789 17.42 -40.99 2.74
C THR A 789 18.65 -40.24 3.26
N GLY A 790 19.51 -40.94 4.02
CA GLY A 790 20.77 -40.38 4.50
C GLY A 790 20.60 -39.42 5.68
N LEU A 791 21.66 -38.67 5.98
CA LEU A 791 21.73 -37.79 7.15
C LEU A 791 21.09 -36.42 6.88
N ILE A 792 20.56 -35.80 7.93
CA ILE A 792 20.23 -34.36 7.90
C ILE A 792 21.54 -33.56 7.81
N PRO A 793 21.79 -32.79 6.74
CA PRO A 793 23.06 -32.09 6.55
C PRO A 793 23.22 -30.92 7.53
N THR A 794 24.42 -30.77 8.10
CA THR A 794 24.75 -29.66 9.02
C THR A 794 24.77 -28.31 8.32
N GLU A 795 24.86 -28.29 6.99
CA GLU A 795 24.74 -27.08 6.18
C GLU A 795 23.38 -26.37 6.33
N LEU A 796 22.30 -27.08 6.69
CA LEU A 796 21.00 -26.43 7.01
C LEU A 796 21.13 -25.43 8.17
N CYS A 797 22.07 -25.64 9.10
CA CYS A 797 22.32 -24.73 10.21
C CYS A 797 22.90 -23.35 9.79
N LYS A 798 23.14 -23.13 8.50
CA LYS A 798 23.51 -21.82 7.92
C LYS A 798 22.28 -20.98 7.55
N LEU A 799 21.09 -21.57 7.49
CA LEU A 799 19.84 -20.91 7.13
C LEU A 799 19.30 -20.11 8.32
N PHE A 800 19.93 -18.97 8.61
CA PHE A 800 19.54 -18.10 9.71
C PHE A 800 18.07 -17.64 9.63
N GLY A 801 17.52 -17.54 8.40
CA GLY A 801 16.16 -17.12 8.13
C GLY A 801 15.07 -18.20 8.19
N LEU A 802 15.44 -19.48 8.40
CA LEU A 802 14.51 -20.61 8.33
C LEU A 802 13.49 -20.58 9.47
N GLN A 803 12.20 -20.61 9.14
CA GLN A 803 11.06 -20.61 10.08
C GLN A 803 10.27 -21.90 10.05
N ILE A 804 10.16 -22.52 8.87
CA ILE A 804 9.40 -23.74 8.64
C ILE A 804 10.32 -24.79 8.03
N LEU A 805 10.52 -25.89 8.76
CA LEU A 805 11.22 -27.08 8.30
C LEU A 805 10.34 -28.30 8.52
N ASP A 806 9.76 -28.84 7.45
CA ASP A 806 8.99 -30.09 7.47
C ASP A 806 9.63 -31.13 6.55
N ALA A 807 10.42 -32.04 7.14
CA ALA A 807 11.04 -33.16 6.45
C ALA A 807 10.42 -34.51 6.88
N SER A 808 9.18 -34.48 7.39
CA SER A 808 8.50 -35.64 7.93
C SER A 808 8.15 -36.71 6.88
N ASN A 809 7.88 -37.93 7.33
CA ASN A 809 7.43 -39.05 6.47
C ASN A 809 8.41 -39.31 5.32
N ASN A 810 9.66 -39.62 5.66
CA ASN A 810 10.78 -39.94 4.77
C ASN A 810 11.60 -41.10 5.40
N ASN A 811 12.77 -41.44 4.83
CA ASN A 811 13.69 -42.46 5.36
C ASN A 811 15.01 -41.84 5.88
N LEU A 812 14.98 -40.61 6.41
CA LEU A 812 16.15 -39.92 6.94
C LEU A 812 16.69 -40.65 8.17
N MET A 813 18.01 -40.65 8.35
CA MET A 813 18.70 -41.44 9.37
C MET A 813 19.78 -40.65 10.12
N GLY A 814 20.30 -41.24 11.20
CA GLY A 814 21.32 -40.64 12.05
C GLY A 814 20.75 -39.63 13.05
N LYS A 815 21.61 -38.77 13.59
CA LYS A 815 21.29 -37.87 14.71
C LYS A 815 20.73 -36.53 14.22
N ILE A 816 19.87 -35.92 15.03
CA ILE A 816 19.43 -34.52 14.85
C ILE A 816 20.65 -33.58 15.04
N PRO A 817 20.92 -32.62 14.13
CA PRO A 817 22.09 -31.75 14.25
C PRO A 817 22.01 -30.79 15.45
N LYS A 818 23.02 -30.87 16.34
CA LYS A 818 23.21 -29.93 17.49
C LYS A 818 23.30 -28.45 17.09
N CYS A 819 23.58 -28.15 15.82
CA CYS A 819 23.69 -26.79 15.32
C CYS A 819 22.34 -26.13 14.98
N PHE A 820 21.19 -26.81 15.16
CA PHE A 820 19.86 -26.22 14.93
C PHE A 820 19.62 -24.96 15.78
N LYS A 821 20.30 -24.80 16.92
CA LYS A 821 20.35 -23.55 17.69
C LYS A 821 20.80 -22.30 16.91
N ASN A 822 21.38 -22.46 15.72
CA ASN A 822 21.81 -21.36 14.86
C ASN A 822 20.67 -20.83 13.94
N LEU A 823 19.53 -21.52 13.86
CA LEU A 823 18.36 -21.13 13.06
C LEU A 823 17.67 -19.92 13.72
N SER A 824 18.19 -18.73 13.41
CA SER A 824 17.98 -17.51 14.21
C SER A 824 16.53 -16.98 14.17
N SER A 825 15.75 -17.32 13.14
CA SER A 825 14.30 -17.06 13.09
C SER A 825 13.46 -18.00 13.97
N MET A 826 13.98 -19.18 14.32
CA MET A 826 13.35 -20.10 15.29
C MET A 826 13.77 -19.81 16.75
N THR A 827 14.81 -19.00 16.97
CA THR A 827 15.25 -18.58 18.33
C THR A 827 14.66 -17.25 18.79
N SER A 828 14.19 -16.38 17.89
CA SER A 828 13.55 -15.10 18.26
C SER A 828 12.51 -14.66 17.23
N LYS A 829 11.33 -14.28 17.72
CA LYS A 829 10.25 -13.67 16.92
C LYS A 829 10.63 -12.34 16.25
N SER A 830 11.68 -11.65 16.70
CA SER A 830 12.18 -10.44 16.01
C SER A 830 12.75 -10.72 14.62
N ASN A 831 13.20 -11.95 14.35
CA ASN A 831 14.01 -12.27 13.18
C ASN A 831 13.18 -12.93 12.06
N GLN A 832 11.90 -12.58 11.90
CA GLN A 832 10.98 -13.28 11.00
C GLN A 832 10.98 -12.72 9.56
N TYR A 833 11.83 -13.29 8.68
CA TYR A 833 11.96 -12.93 7.26
C TYR A 833 10.74 -13.23 6.34
N LEU A 834 9.90 -14.24 6.66
CA LEU A 834 8.62 -14.50 5.96
C LEU A 834 7.53 -13.42 6.18
N SER A 835 7.90 -12.24 6.71
CA SER A 835 7.00 -11.12 6.93
C SER A 835 6.54 -10.48 5.62
N SER A 836 5.38 -10.94 5.14
CA SER A 836 4.57 -10.26 4.12
C SER A 836 5.30 -9.93 2.81
N TYR A 837 5.92 -10.92 2.17
CA TYR A 837 6.32 -10.78 0.76
C TYR A 837 5.07 -10.86 -0.13
N TYR A 838 4.39 -9.73 -0.29
CA TYR A 838 3.28 -9.55 -1.24
C TYR A 838 3.82 -8.96 -2.53
N PHE A 839 3.66 -9.68 -3.65
CA PHE A 839 3.94 -9.12 -4.96
C PHE A 839 2.74 -8.29 -5.44
N ASN A 840 2.74 -7.00 -5.12
CA ASN A 840 1.66 -6.08 -5.49
C ASN A 840 1.75 -5.68 -6.97
N ILE A 841 0.72 -6.04 -7.75
CA ILE A 841 0.47 -5.48 -9.09
C ILE A 841 -0.99 -5.02 -9.12
N GLY A 842 -1.22 -3.74 -8.84
CA GLY A 842 -2.57 -3.23 -8.54
C GLY A 842 -3.12 -3.84 -7.24
N ASP A 843 -4.44 -4.02 -7.17
CA ASP A 843 -5.17 -4.54 -6.01
C ASP A 843 -5.14 -6.08 -5.85
N GLN A 844 -4.13 -6.74 -6.41
CA GLN A 844 -3.94 -8.19 -6.36
C GLN A 844 -2.69 -8.53 -5.52
N GLU A 845 -2.92 -9.13 -4.36
CA GLU A 845 -1.87 -9.63 -3.46
C GLU A 845 -1.51 -11.10 -3.79
N ALA A 846 -0.33 -11.32 -4.37
CA ALA A 846 0.29 -12.65 -4.41
C ALA A 846 1.23 -12.80 -3.21
N GLY A 847 0.80 -13.53 -2.17
CA GLY A 847 1.58 -13.78 -0.95
C GLY A 847 2.03 -15.24 -0.81
N GLU A 848 3.14 -15.44 -0.09
CA GLU A 848 3.68 -16.77 0.23
C GLU A 848 2.73 -17.59 1.13
N TYR A 849 2.75 -18.92 1.00
CA TYR A 849 1.95 -19.83 1.82
C TYR A 849 2.69 -21.14 2.14
N ALA A 850 2.24 -21.85 3.18
CA ALA A 850 2.73 -23.19 3.51
C ALA A 850 1.59 -24.10 3.98
N SER A 851 1.69 -25.41 3.72
CA SER A 851 0.72 -26.40 4.20
C SER A 851 1.41 -27.42 5.12
N VAL A 852 1.35 -27.15 6.43
CA VAL A 852 2.09 -27.89 7.46
C VAL A 852 1.16 -28.62 8.44
N VAL A 853 1.69 -29.58 9.19
CA VAL A 853 0.97 -30.29 10.25
C VAL A 853 1.25 -29.66 11.61
N VAL A 854 0.20 -29.15 12.26
CA VAL A 854 0.26 -28.56 13.60
C VAL A 854 -0.86 -29.19 14.43
N LYS A 855 -0.56 -29.61 15.68
CA LYS A 855 -1.52 -30.27 16.59
C LYS A 855 -2.24 -31.48 15.93
N GLY A 856 -1.48 -32.27 15.17
CA GLY A 856 -1.98 -33.46 14.46
C GLY A 856 -2.89 -33.18 13.26
N ARG A 857 -3.05 -31.93 12.81
CA ARG A 857 -3.91 -31.56 11.67
C ARG A 857 -3.11 -30.79 10.62
N GLU A 858 -3.30 -31.14 9.37
CA GLU A 858 -2.77 -30.36 8.25
C GLU A 858 -3.60 -29.10 8.04
N SER A 859 -2.94 -27.95 7.94
CA SER A 859 -3.58 -26.64 7.68
C SER A 859 -2.71 -25.81 6.74
N GLN A 860 -3.35 -25.03 5.87
CA GLN A 860 -2.69 -24.06 5.00
C GLN A 860 -2.63 -22.70 5.71
N TYR A 861 -1.45 -22.10 5.73
CA TYR A 861 -1.15 -20.80 6.34
C TYR A 861 -0.68 -19.83 5.25
N ASN A 862 -1.25 -18.63 5.20
CA ASN A 862 -0.90 -17.57 4.25
C ASN A 862 -0.77 -16.20 4.95
N THR A 863 -1.88 -15.54 5.28
CA THR A 863 -1.90 -14.18 5.87
C THR A 863 -1.24 -14.10 7.25
N ILE A 864 -1.15 -15.22 7.96
CA ILE A 864 -0.48 -15.37 9.26
C ILE A 864 0.76 -16.28 9.18
N LEU A 865 1.28 -16.58 7.98
CA LEU A 865 2.45 -17.44 7.79
C LEU A 865 3.67 -16.91 8.55
N TYR A 866 3.85 -15.58 8.56
CA TYR A 866 4.95 -14.91 9.25
C TYR A 866 4.96 -15.14 10.77
N LEU A 867 3.83 -15.52 11.39
CA LEU A 867 3.75 -15.83 12.81
C LEU A 867 4.17 -17.26 13.13
N LEU A 868 4.36 -18.12 12.13
CA LEU A 868 4.44 -19.57 12.28
C LEU A 868 5.88 -20.09 12.23
N CYS A 869 6.34 -20.66 13.35
CA CYS A 869 7.63 -21.34 13.44
C CYS A 869 7.43 -22.83 13.76
N THR A 870 7.85 -23.73 12.87
CA THR A 870 7.60 -25.18 13.01
C THR A 870 8.77 -26.06 12.57
N LEU A 871 8.99 -27.15 13.31
CA LEU A 871 9.96 -28.19 13.00
C LEU A 871 9.27 -29.58 13.06
N ASP A 872 9.10 -30.22 11.91
CA ASP A 872 8.58 -31.58 11.80
C ASP A 872 9.60 -32.50 11.13
N LEU A 873 10.11 -33.46 11.90
CA LEU A 873 11.01 -34.53 11.46
C LEU A 873 10.39 -35.91 11.71
N SER A 874 9.08 -35.98 11.97
CA SER A 874 8.38 -37.21 12.33
C SER A 874 8.39 -38.26 11.22
N ARG A 875 8.18 -39.53 11.57
CA ARG A 875 8.10 -40.66 10.63
C ARG A 875 9.34 -40.74 9.75
N ASN A 876 10.49 -40.90 10.39
CA ASN A 876 11.79 -41.09 9.78
C ASN A 876 12.55 -42.20 10.56
N ASN A 877 13.79 -42.46 10.17
CA ASN A 877 14.68 -43.42 10.81
C ASN A 877 15.76 -42.71 11.68
N LEU A 878 15.46 -41.54 12.25
CA LEU A 878 16.39 -40.78 13.09
C LEU A 878 16.67 -41.51 14.40
N SER A 879 17.89 -41.40 14.91
CA SER A 879 18.39 -42.20 16.04
C SER A 879 19.36 -41.43 16.93
N GLY A 880 19.61 -41.96 18.13
CA GLY A 880 20.36 -41.26 19.17
C GLY A 880 19.49 -40.25 19.92
N GLU A 881 20.14 -39.37 20.67
CA GLU A 881 19.48 -38.47 21.63
C GLU A 881 18.90 -37.21 20.96
N ILE A 882 17.83 -36.68 21.55
CA ILE A 882 17.35 -35.32 21.23
C ILE A 882 18.40 -34.33 21.77
N PRO A 883 18.99 -33.45 20.94
CA PRO A 883 19.99 -32.49 21.40
C PRO A 883 19.43 -31.52 22.43
N GLU A 884 20.12 -31.34 23.57
CA GLU A 884 19.82 -30.28 24.55
C GLU A 884 19.87 -28.88 23.89
N GLU A 885 20.70 -28.72 22.86
CA GLU A 885 20.77 -27.49 22.07
C GLU A 885 19.47 -27.14 21.34
N LEU A 886 18.57 -28.11 21.09
CA LEU A 886 17.28 -27.89 20.42
C LEU A 886 16.33 -27.04 21.28
N ALA A 887 16.47 -27.09 22.61
CA ALA A 887 15.66 -26.32 23.54
C ALA A 887 15.91 -24.79 23.50
N SER A 888 16.90 -24.33 22.71
CA SER A 888 17.17 -22.91 22.47
C SER A 888 16.25 -22.26 21.42
N LEU A 889 15.40 -23.04 20.74
CA LEU A 889 14.44 -22.56 19.76
C LEU A 889 13.19 -21.98 20.43
N ASP A 890 13.35 -20.88 21.17
CA ASP A 890 12.31 -20.25 22.01
C ASP A 890 11.05 -19.86 21.22
N ALA A 891 11.20 -19.40 19.98
CA ALA A 891 10.10 -18.97 19.12
C ALA A 891 9.34 -20.13 18.43
N LEU A 892 9.73 -21.38 18.64
CA LEU A 892 9.15 -22.54 17.97
C LEU A 892 7.78 -22.92 18.55
N GLN A 893 6.74 -22.94 17.72
CA GLN A 893 5.35 -23.24 18.13
C GLN A 893 4.97 -24.72 18.00
N SER A 894 5.58 -25.44 17.06
CA SER A 894 5.29 -26.87 16.84
C SER A 894 6.59 -27.65 16.66
N LEU A 895 6.80 -28.64 17.54
CA LEU A 895 7.89 -29.62 17.44
C LEU A 895 7.30 -31.02 17.33
N ASN A 896 7.56 -31.69 16.20
CA ASN A 896 7.12 -33.06 15.97
C ASN A 896 8.31 -33.94 15.57
N LEU A 897 8.70 -34.85 16.47
CA LEU A 897 9.78 -35.83 16.28
C LEU A 897 9.23 -37.28 16.34
N SER A 898 7.91 -37.45 16.30
CA SER A 898 7.24 -38.72 16.52
C SER A 898 7.57 -39.80 15.49
N GLY A 899 7.51 -41.08 15.86
CA GLY A 899 7.75 -42.19 14.92
C GLY A 899 9.18 -42.22 14.38
N ASN A 900 10.16 -42.17 15.27
CA ASN A 900 11.59 -42.31 14.98
C ASN A 900 12.21 -43.35 15.94
N TYR A 901 13.53 -43.52 15.92
CA TYR A 901 14.30 -44.37 16.85
C TYR A 901 15.10 -43.55 17.87
N LEU A 902 14.58 -42.38 18.28
CA LEU A 902 15.27 -41.48 19.22
C LEU A 902 15.31 -42.08 20.62
N SER A 903 16.46 -41.95 21.31
CA SER A 903 16.76 -42.56 22.61
C SER A 903 17.23 -41.52 23.63
N GLY A 904 17.62 -41.96 24.83
CA GLY A 904 18.04 -41.05 25.92
C GLY A 904 16.84 -40.37 26.58
N SER A 905 17.07 -39.24 27.25
CA SER A 905 16.03 -38.46 27.94
C SER A 905 15.44 -37.35 27.06
N ILE A 906 14.27 -36.84 27.48
CA ILE A 906 13.77 -35.55 26.99
C ILE A 906 14.70 -34.45 27.54
N PRO A 907 15.09 -33.43 26.75
CA PRO A 907 15.95 -32.34 27.20
C PRO A 907 15.45 -31.66 28.49
N GLU A 908 16.34 -31.38 29.43
CA GLU A 908 15.94 -30.79 30.72
C GLU A 908 15.42 -29.36 30.54
N LYS A 909 16.05 -28.58 29.66
CA LYS A 909 15.72 -27.18 29.37
C LYS A 909 14.54 -26.98 28.43
N ILE A 910 13.68 -27.99 28.23
CA ILE A 910 12.51 -27.90 27.34
C ILE A 910 11.52 -26.78 27.75
N ASP A 911 11.60 -26.31 29.00
CA ASP A 911 10.90 -25.12 29.51
C ASP A 911 11.34 -23.79 28.87
N SER A 912 12.52 -23.76 28.25
CA SER A 912 13.06 -22.61 27.53
C SER A 912 12.41 -22.39 26.15
N MET A 913 11.54 -23.30 25.71
CA MET A 913 10.78 -23.19 24.46
C MET A 913 9.42 -22.52 24.71
N THR A 914 9.43 -21.24 25.09
CA THR A 914 8.28 -20.64 25.80
C THR A 914 7.04 -20.47 24.94
N ASP A 915 7.19 -20.36 23.61
CA ASP A 915 6.09 -20.24 22.64
C ASP A 915 5.53 -21.60 22.16
N LEU A 916 6.00 -22.73 22.69
CA LEU A 916 5.64 -24.06 22.18
C LEU A 916 4.17 -24.41 22.46
N GLU A 917 3.37 -24.51 21.39
CA GLU A 917 1.95 -24.85 21.45
C GLU A 917 1.67 -26.35 21.25
N SER A 918 2.57 -27.06 20.55
CA SER A 918 2.40 -28.45 20.12
C SER A 918 3.72 -29.22 20.22
N LEU A 919 3.71 -30.33 20.96
CA LEU A 919 4.85 -31.24 21.12
C LEU A 919 4.40 -32.69 20.89
N ASP A 920 4.98 -33.36 19.90
CA ASP A 920 4.79 -34.80 19.69
C ASP A 920 6.14 -35.53 19.60
N LEU A 921 6.42 -36.33 20.62
CA LEU A 921 7.61 -37.19 20.74
C LEU A 921 7.22 -38.69 20.75
N SER A 922 5.97 -39.01 20.43
CA SER A 922 5.44 -40.37 20.54
C SER A 922 6.12 -41.36 19.61
N ARG A 923 6.05 -42.67 19.92
CA ARG A 923 6.61 -43.76 19.12
C ARG A 923 8.12 -43.56 18.89
N ASN A 924 8.87 -43.52 19.98
CA ASN A 924 10.32 -43.44 20.03
C ASN A 924 10.87 -44.41 21.11
N HIS A 925 12.15 -44.31 21.44
CA HIS A 925 12.82 -45.07 22.50
C HIS A 925 13.29 -44.18 23.66
N LEU A 926 12.62 -43.05 23.90
CA LEU A 926 12.95 -42.11 24.97
C LEU A 926 12.75 -42.77 26.35
N SER A 927 13.56 -42.39 27.32
CA SER A 927 13.69 -43.06 28.62
C SER A 927 14.02 -42.05 29.74
N GLY A 928 13.96 -42.50 30.99
CA GLY A 928 14.08 -41.60 32.15
C GLY A 928 12.76 -40.88 32.46
N TYR A 929 12.87 -39.72 33.11
CA TYR A 929 11.71 -38.98 33.62
C TYR A 929 11.20 -37.92 32.62
N ILE A 930 9.95 -37.49 32.77
CA ILE A 930 9.46 -36.27 32.13
C ILE A 930 10.04 -35.07 32.90
N PRO A 931 10.77 -34.14 32.26
CA PRO A 931 11.34 -32.98 32.94
C PRO A 931 10.25 -32.15 33.63
N THR A 932 10.51 -31.73 34.86
CA THR A 932 9.58 -30.88 35.62
C THR A 932 9.31 -29.55 34.92
N GLY A 933 10.29 -28.99 34.21
CA GLY A 933 10.15 -27.78 33.40
C GLY A 933 9.03 -27.84 32.35
N LEU A 934 8.68 -29.03 31.84
CA LEU A 934 7.57 -29.21 30.89
C LEU A 934 6.21 -28.75 31.45
N SER A 935 6.05 -28.75 32.78
CA SER A 935 4.87 -28.21 33.48
C SER A 935 4.70 -26.69 33.35
N GLY A 936 5.78 -25.97 33.04
CA GLY A 936 5.82 -24.51 32.93
C GLY A 936 5.44 -23.96 31.55
N LEU A 937 5.34 -24.81 30.52
CA LEU A 937 5.02 -24.40 29.15
C LEU A 937 3.55 -23.96 29.02
N SER A 938 3.30 -22.67 29.26
CA SER A 938 1.95 -22.14 29.41
C SER A 938 1.09 -22.14 28.12
N PHE A 939 1.70 -22.15 26.94
CA PHE A 939 1.01 -22.23 25.65
C PHE A 939 0.78 -23.66 25.15
N LEU A 940 1.38 -24.66 25.78
CA LEU A 940 1.31 -26.06 25.35
C LEU A 940 -0.13 -26.57 25.41
N SER A 941 -0.68 -26.86 24.23
CA SER A 941 -2.10 -27.21 24.02
C SER A 941 -2.30 -28.58 23.36
N HIS A 942 -1.22 -29.19 22.88
CA HIS A 942 -1.20 -30.54 22.32
C HIS A 942 0.12 -31.21 22.71
N LEU A 943 0.05 -32.23 23.57
CA LEU A 943 1.19 -33.05 23.98
C LEU A 943 0.92 -34.52 23.64
N ASN A 944 1.92 -35.21 23.10
CA ASN A 944 1.88 -36.65 22.89
C ASN A 944 3.28 -37.26 23.11
N LEU A 945 3.41 -38.08 24.15
CA LEU A 945 4.62 -38.79 24.57
C LEU A 945 4.44 -40.33 24.51
N SER A 946 3.32 -40.79 23.95
CA SER A 946 2.90 -42.20 23.98
C SER A 946 3.89 -43.13 23.26
N TYR A 947 3.93 -44.40 23.66
CA TYR A 947 4.82 -45.43 23.11
C TYR A 947 6.31 -45.03 23.15
N ASN A 948 6.83 -44.85 24.37
CA ASN A 948 8.23 -44.64 24.71
C ASN A 948 8.60 -45.55 25.91
N ASN A 949 9.80 -45.42 26.47
CA ASN A 949 10.25 -46.14 27.67
C ASN A 949 10.44 -45.17 28.87
N LEU A 950 9.65 -44.08 28.92
CA LEU A 950 9.66 -43.11 30.03
C LEU A 950 9.11 -43.74 31.32
N SER A 951 9.55 -43.23 32.46
CA SER A 951 9.25 -43.79 33.79
C SER A 951 9.05 -42.72 34.87
N GLY A 952 8.34 -43.09 35.94
CA GLY A 952 8.14 -42.24 37.12
C GLY A 952 6.85 -41.42 37.06
N GLN A 953 6.76 -40.42 37.95
CA GLN A 953 5.55 -39.61 38.10
C GLN A 953 5.47 -38.52 37.02
N ILE A 954 4.27 -38.32 36.44
CA ILE A 954 4.00 -37.18 35.55
C ILE A 954 4.05 -35.88 36.39
N PRO A 955 4.85 -34.87 36.00
CA PRO A 955 4.93 -33.58 36.71
C PRO A 955 3.57 -32.90 36.85
N ILE A 956 3.37 -32.22 37.98
CA ILE A 956 2.13 -31.50 38.27
C ILE A 956 2.20 -30.10 37.63
N GLY A 957 1.28 -29.80 36.71
CA GLY A 957 1.17 -28.53 36.01
C GLY A 957 -0.18 -28.41 35.30
N THR A 958 -0.73 -27.20 35.24
CA THR A 958 -2.10 -26.94 34.73
C THR A 958 -2.33 -27.46 33.31
N GLN A 959 -1.30 -27.44 32.45
CA GLN A 959 -1.40 -27.97 31.09
C GLN A 959 -1.17 -29.49 31.00
N LEU A 960 -0.36 -30.10 31.89
CA LEU A 960 -0.09 -31.55 31.80
C LEU A 960 -1.27 -32.40 32.27
N GLN A 961 -2.01 -31.94 33.28
CA GLN A 961 -3.21 -32.65 33.77
C GLN A 961 -4.48 -32.37 32.94
N SER A 962 -4.45 -31.45 31.97
CA SER A 962 -5.55 -31.27 31.01
C SER A 962 -5.42 -32.17 29.77
N MET A 963 -4.27 -32.82 29.58
CA MET A 963 -4.02 -33.76 28.48
C MET A 963 -4.75 -35.09 28.68
N ASP A 964 -5.11 -35.74 27.57
CA ASP A 964 -5.74 -37.05 27.57
C ASP A 964 -4.75 -38.13 28.07
N ALA A 965 -5.23 -39.14 28.80
CA ALA A 965 -4.41 -40.26 29.28
C ALA A 965 -3.70 -41.00 28.12
N SER A 966 -4.30 -41.02 26.92
CA SER A 966 -3.72 -41.58 25.71
C SER A 966 -2.41 -40.91 25.29
N SER A 967 -2.18 -39.64 25.64
CA SER A 967 -0.92 -38.93 25.40
C SER A 967 0.29 -39.54 26.11
N PHE A 968 0.07 -40.39 27.13
CA PHE A 968 1.14 -41.00 27.95
C PHE A 968 1.17 -42.54 27.85
N VAL A 969 0.18 -43.16 27.20
CA VAL A 969 0.04 -44.63 27.06
C VAL A 969 1.30 -45.29 26.48
N GLY A 970 1.59 -46.51 26.92
CA GLY A 970 2.74 -47.29 26.43
C GLY A 970 4.07 -46.94 27.09
N ASN A 971 4.07 -46.16 28.18
CA ASN A 971 5.21 -45.86 29.04
C ASN A 971 5.05 -46.49 30.44
N LYS A 972 6.09 -46.40 31.29
CA LYS A 972 6.09 -46.79 32.71
C LYS A 972 5.78 -45.58 33.63
N LEU A 973 4.86 -44.73 33.19
CA LEU A 973 4.49 -43.49 33.88
C LEU A 973 3.30 -43.70 34.83
N CYS A 974 3.22 -42.88 35.89
CA CYS A 974 2.12 -42.88 36.85
C CYS A 974 1.78 -41.47 37.36
N GLY A 975 0.65 -41.34 38.04
CA GLY A 975 0.10 -40.04 38.46
C GLY A 975 -0.78 -39.37 37.39
N PRO A 976 -1.62 -38.39 37.74
CA PRO A 976 -2.63 -37.82 36.85
C PRO A 976 -2.03 -37.24 35.54
N PRO A 977 -2.63 -37.51 34.36
CA PRO A 977 -3.93 -38.14 34.12
C PRO A 977 -3.98 -39.68 34.17
N LEU A 978 -2.87 -40.36 34.45
CA LEU A 978 -2.83 -41.82 34.65
C LEU A 978 -3.23 -42.22 36.08
N LYS A 979 -3.29 -43.53 36.33
CA LYS A 979 -3.50 -44.09 37.68
C LYS A 979 -2.42 -43.62 38.65
N LYS A 980 -2.78 -43.45 39.93
CA LYS A 980 -1.81 -43.13 41.01
C LYS A 980 -0.67 -44.15 41.04
N CYS A 981 0.53 -43.66 41.35
CA CYS A 981 1.69 -44.52 41.60
C CYS A 981 1.43 -45.43 42.80
N ILE A 982 1.95 -46.66 42.77
CA ILE A 982 1.91 -47.59 43.91
C ILE A 982 3.12 -47.27 44.79
N GLU A 983 2.89 -47.00 46.08
CA GLU A 983 3.95 -46.87 47.08
C GLU A 983 4.42 -48.27 47.52
N ASP A 984 5.74 -48.45 47.64
CA ASP A 984 6.37 -49.75 47.95
C ASP A 984 6.24 -50.10 49.45
N PRO A 985 6.02 -51.36 49.86
CA PRO A 985 5.39 -51.70 51.14
C PRO A 985 6.38 -51.81 52.32
N HIS A 986 7.18 -50.77 52.57
CA HIS A 986 8.22 -50.75 53.63
C HIS A 986 8.13 -49.56 54.60
N THR A 987 6.91 -49.22 55.03
CA THR A 987 6.68 -48.50 56.31
C THR A 987 5.53 -49.15 57.06
N THR A 988 5.86 -50.06 57.98
CA THR A 988 4.91 -50.67 58.91
C THR A 988 4.47 -49.67 59.98
N HIS A 989 3.18 -49.35 60.05
CA HIS A 989 2.46 -49.31 61.32
C HIS A 989 1.03 -49.82 61.09
N PRO A 990 0.53 -50.74 61.94
CA PRO A 990 -0.80 -51.28 61.77
C PRO A 990 -1.84 -50.34 62.37
N ASP A 991 -2.97 -50.20 61.69
CA ASP A 991 -4.26 -50.52 62.28
C ASP A 991 -5.26 -50.82 61.15
N ALA A 992 -5.76 -52.05 61.13
CA ALA A 992 -6.79 -52.49 60.20
C ALA A 992 -8.15 -52.44 60.88
N SER A 993 -9.06 -51.66 60.33
CA SER A 993 -10.50 -51.92 60.44
C SER A 993 -11.06 -52.03 59.03
N ASN A 994 -11.56 -53.22 58.70
CA ASN A 994 -12.17 -53.51 57.40
C ASN A 994 -13.34 -52.57 57.11
N ASP A 995 -13.48 -52.15 55.85
CA ASP A 995 -14.80 -52.24 55.19
C ASP A 995 -14.61 -52.38 53.68
N ASP A 996 -14.92 -53.57 53.15
CA ASP A 996 -15.04 -53.83 51.71
C ASP A 996 -16.50 -53.60 51.31
N GLY A 997 -16.79 -52.45 50.70
CA GLY A 997 -18.17 -52.12 50.29
C GLY A 997 -18.27 -50.90 49.37
N GLU A 998 -18.75 -51.15 48.14
CA GLU A 998 -19.53 -50.23 47.30
C GLU A 998 -18.92 -48.84 46.93
N ARG A 999 -18.50 -48.70 45.66
CA ARG A 999 -18.25 -47.41 44.98
C ARG A 999 -18.84 -47.37 43.57
N GLU A 1000 -20.12 -47.71 43.43
CA GLU A 1000 -20.89 -47.41 42.20
C GLU A 1000 -22.02 -46.37 42.40
N ASP A 1001 -22.43 -46.07 43.63
CA ASP A 1001 -23.57 -45.16 43.89
C ASP A 1001 -23.22 -43.66 43.88
N ASP A 1002 -22.00 -43.26 44.27
CA ASP A 1002 -21.61 -41.84 44.40
C ASP A 1002 -21.71 -41.08 43.07
N GLU A 1003 -21.42 -41.73 41.93
CA GLU A 1003 -21.46 -41.07 40.63
C GLU A 1003 -22.91 -40.84 40.14
N TYR A 1004 -23.85 -41.73 40.52
CA TYR A 1004 -25.26 -41.55 40.20
C TYR A 1004 -25.85 -40.36 40.96
N TRP A 1005 -25.67 -40.29 42.28
CA TRP A 1005 -26.15 -39.18 43.11
C TRP A 1005 -25.51 -37.84 42.74
N PHE A 1006 -24.22 -37.81 42.36
CA PHE A 1006 -23.56 -36.59 41.89
C PHE A 1006 -24.17 -36.06 40.57
N ARG A 1007 -24.40 -36.94 39.58
CA ARG A 1007 -25.02 -36.57 38.29
C ARG A 1007 -26.48 -36.13 38.47
N LEU A 1008 -27.22 -36.80 39.35
CA LEU A 1008 -28.62 -36.46 39.66
C LEU A 1008 -28.71 -35.13 40.44
N GLY A 1009 -27.74 -34.87 41.33
CA GLY A 1009 -27.57 -33.59 42.03
C GLY A 1009 -27.27 -32.41 41.11
N ILE A 1010 -26.47 -32.60 40.04
CA ILE A 1010 -26.25 -31.56 39.02
C ILE A 1010 -27.55 -31.28 38.25
N GLY A 1011 -28.31 -32.30 37.85
CA GLY A 1011 -29.59 -32.14 37.15
C GLY A 1011 -30.65 -31.42 38.00
N MET A 1012 -30.84 -31.84 39.24
CA MET A 1012 -31.75 -31.19 40.19
C MET A 1012 -31.29 -29.79 40.56
N GLY A 1013 -29.98 -29.60 40.80
CA GLY A 1013 -29.38 -28.29 41.07
C GLY A 1013 -29.58 -27.30 39.94
N PHE A 1014 -29.41 -27.72 38.68
CA PHE A 1014 -29.67 -26.89 37.51
C PHE A 1014 -31.17 -26.55 37.39
N GLY A 1015 -32.06 -27.51 37.57
CA GLY A 1015 -33.51 -27.29 37.56
C GLY A 1015 -33.99 -26.30 38.62
N VAL A 1016 -33.54 -26.46 39.88
CA VAL A 1016 -33.87 -25.55 40.98
C VAL A 1016 -33.24 -24.17 40.78
N SER A 1017 -32.02 -24.08 40.26
CA SER A 1017 -31.36 -22.80 39.95
C SER A 1017 -32.03 -22.04 38.80
N PHE A 1018 -32.51 -22.77 37.78
CA PHE A 1018 -33.21 -22.21 36.62
C PHE A 1018 -34.62 -21.72 37.01
N LEU A 1019 -35.37 -22.51 37.78
CA LEU A 1019 -36.72 -22.16 38.23
C LEU A 1019 -36.74 -21.05 39.28
N SER A 1020 -35.77 -21.01 40.20
CA SER A 1020 -35.65 -19.92 41.19
C SER A 1020 -35.31 -18.56 40.57
N LEU A 1021 -34.76 -18.54 39.36
CA LEU A 1021 -34.54 -17.32 38.56
C LEU A 1021 -35.77 -16.93 37.73
N LEU A 1022 -36.46 -17.90 37.11
CA LEU A 1022 -37.59 -17.63 36.22
C LEU A 1022 -38.91 -17.31 36.93
N VAL A 1023 -39.22 -18.01 38.03
CA VAL A 1023 -40.51 -17.83 38.74
C VAL A 1023 -40.71 -16.39 39.26
N PRO A 1024 -39.70 -15.72 39.87
CA PRO A 1024 -39.84 -14.31 40.28
C PRO A 1024 -40.04 -13.34 39.10
N LEU A 1025 -39.43 -13.61 37.94
CA LEU A 1025 -39.55 -12.78 36.73
C LEU A 1025 -40.93 -12.88 36.06
N VAL A 1026 -41.60 -14.03 36.18
CA VAL A 1026 -42.96 -14.22 35.66
C VAL A 1026 -44.00 -13.64 36.62
N VAL A 1027 -43.88 -13.93 37.92
CA VAL A 1027 -44.91 -13.61 38.93
C VAL A 1027 -44.83 -12.18 39.45
N CYS A 1028 -43.64 -11.57 39.55
CA CYS A 1028 -43.49 -10.23 40.12
C CYS A 1028 -43.10 -9.17 39.07
N GLY A 1029 -44.07 -8.37 38.64
CA GLY A 1029 -43.88 -7.30 37.66
C GLY A 1029 -42.94 -6.16 38.09
N PHE A 1030 -42.51 -6.10 39.35
CA PHE A 1030 -41.44 -5.22 39.81
C PHE A 1030 -40.06 -5.80 39.43
N TRP A 1031 -39.78 -7.05 39.82
CA TRP A 1031 -38.53 -7.74 39.50
C TRP A 1031 -38.34 -7.93 37.99
N ARG A 1032 -39.41 -8.18 37.22
CA ARG A 1032 -39.35 -8.20 35.76
C ARG A 1032 -38.83 -6.87 35.19
N ARG A 1033 -39.38 -5.74 35.64
CA ARG A 1033 -38.95 -4.42 35.19
C ARG A 1033 -37.54 -4.08 35.67
N ALA A 1034 -37.19 -4.41 36.91
CA ALA A 1034 -35.83 -4.22 37.43
C ALA A 1034 -34.79 -5.07 36.68
N TYR A 1035 -35.13 -6.30 36.27
CA TYR A 1035 -34.27 -7.18 35.49
C TYR A 1035 -34.08 -6.70 34.06
N PHE A 1036 -35.15 -6.35 33.34
CA PHE A 1036 -35.02 -5.80 31.98
C PHE A 1036 -34.38 -4.40 31.97
N TRP A 1037 -34.64 -3.55 32.97
CA TRP A 1037 -33.92 -2.29 33.14
C TRP A 1037 -32.44 -2.51 33.46
N PHE A 1038 -32.10 -3.46 34.33
CA PHE A 1038 -30.71 -3.86 34.53
C PHE A 1038 -30.08 -4.44 33.25
N PHE A 1039 -30.83 -5.19 32.44
CA PHE A 1039 -30.29 -5.78 31.21
C PHE A 1039 -30.09 -4.73 30.11
N GLU A 1040 -31.04 -3.82 29.87
CA GLU A 1040 -30.95 -2.78 28.83
C GLU A 1040 -30.15 -1.53 29.27
N GLU A 1041 -30.36 -1.00 30.48
CA GLU A 1041 -29.65 0.22 30.92
C GLU A 1041 -28.32 -0.02 31.66
N TYR A 1042 -28.08 -1.21 32.22
CA TYR A 1042 -26.83 -1.46 32.97
C TYR A 1042 -25.92 -2.51 32.32
N LEU A 1043 -26.43 -3.69 31.97
CA LEU A 1043 -25.64 -4.78 31.44
C LEU A 1043 -25.34 -4.59 29.95
N TRP A 1044 -26.33 -4.19 29.14
CA TRP A 1044 -26.11 -3.84 27.74
C TRP A 1044 -25.21 -2.60 27.65
N ASN A 1045 -25.44 -1.57 28.46
CA ASN A 1045 -24.52 -0.43 28.52
C ASN A 1045 -23.12 -0.78 29.03
N LYS A 1046 -22.94 -1.74 29.96
CA LYS A 1046 -21.60 -2.22 30.35
C LYS A 1046 -20.95 -3.18 29.37
N ILE A 1047 -21.70 -4.00 28.65
CA ILE A 1047 -21.19 -4.83 27.55
C ILE A 1047 -20.82 -3.94 26.38
N LEU A 1048 -21.63 -2.91 26.08
CA LEU A 1048 -21.33 -1.87 25.10
C LEU A 1048 -20.10 -1.07 25.53
N ASP A 1049 -20.00 -0.62 26.78
CA ASP A 1049 -18.81 0.05 27.34
C ASP A 1049 -17.57 -0.86 27.37
N TYR A 1050 -17.72 -2.18 27.56
CA TYR A 1050 -16.62 -3.15 27.52
C TYR A 1050 -16.18 -3.49 26.08
N LEU A 1051 -17.12 -3.64 25.15
CA LEU A 1051 -16.85 -3.81 23.71
C LEU A 1051 -16.26 -2.52 23.11
N ILE A 1052 -16.74 -1.35 23.54
CA ILE A 1052 -16.13 -0.05 23.27
C ILE A 1052 -14.73 -0.03 23.86
N LYS A 1053 -14.51 -0.44 25.12
CA LYS A 1053 -13.16 -0.52 25.72
C LYS A 1053 -12.22 -1.54 25.06
N ILE A 1054 -12.74 -2.60 24.41
CA ILE A 1054 -11.93 -3.50 23.57
C ILE A 1054 -11.59 -2.84 22.22
N LYS A 1055 -12.55 -2.14 21.59
CA LYS A 1055 -12.31 -1.32 20.38
C LYS A 1055 -11.43 -0.09 20.64
N LEU A 1056 -11.40 0.44 21.87
CA LEU A 1056 -10.52 1.52 22.31
C LEU A 1056 -9.14 0.99 22.71
N LYS A 1057 -9.02 -0.18 23.35
CA LYS A 1057 -7.69 -0.80 23.60
C LYS A 1057 -6.96 -1.29 22.34
N THR A 1058 -7.63 -1.31 21.20
CA THR A 1058 -7.02 -1.48 19.86
C THR A 1058 -6.86 -0.17 19.09
N LYS A 1059 -7.28 0.99 19.65
CA LYS A 1059 -7.11 2.32 19.06
C LYS A 1059 -6.28 3.33 19.88
N ASP A 1060 -6.17 3.15 21.20
CA ASP A 1060 -5.53 4.11 22.11
C ASP A 1060 -4.27 3.51 22.77
N ARG A 1061 -3.18 3.46 21.99
CA ARG A 1061 -1.86 3.85 22.50
C ARG A 1061 -1.52 5.18 21.82
N VAL A 1062 -1.10 6.17 22.62
CA VAL A 1062 -0.92 7.61 22.26
C VAL A 1062 -2.26 8.34 22.12
N CYS A 1063 -2.64 9.35 22.92
CA CYS A 1063 -2.10 9.89 24.19
C CYS A 1063 -3.27 10.41 25.10
N ARG A 1064 -3.20 11.23 26.18
CA ARG A 1064 -2.14 12.03 26.85
C ARG A 1064 -2.41 12.15 28.39
N TYR A 1065 -2.19 13.32 29.01
CA TYR A 1065 -2.40 13.74 30.42
C TYR A 1065 -3.68 14.65 30.55
N ASP A 1066 -4.20 15.12 31.70
CA ASP A 1066 -3.65 15.84 32.89
C ASP A 1066 -4.80 15.99 33.95
N PRO A 1067 -4.71 16.60 35.18
CA PRO A 1067 -3.57 17.03 36.00
C PRO A 1067 -3.56 16.57 37.48
N GLN A 1068 -2.35 16.42 38.06
CA GLN A 1068 -1.91 16.95 39.37
C GLN A 1068 -0.61 16.27 39.87
N VAL A 1069 0.21 17.04 40.59
CA VAL A 1069 1.50 16.72 41.25
C VAL A 1069 2.76 16.92 40.37
N ASP A 1070 3.64 17.77 40.90
CA ASP A 1070 4.83 18.40 40.30
C ASP A 1070 6.14 17.83 40.95
N PRO A 1071 7.37 18.38 40.76
CA PRO A 1071 8.35 17.88 39.80
C PRO A 1071 9.65 17.33 40.44
N THR A 1072 10.37 16.44 39.74
CA THR A 1072 11.86 16.41 39.68
C THR A 1072 12.40 15.25 38.83
N CYS A 1073 13.02 15.55 37.68
CA CYS A 1073 14.46 15.28 37.47
C CYS A 1073 14.91 15.79 36.09
N LEU A 1074 16.09 16.40 36.05
CA LEU A 1074 16.67 17.09 34.89
C LEU A 1074 18.04 16.45 34.58
N LEU A 1075 18.49 16.56 33.31
CA LEU A 1075 19.88 16.57 32.80
C LEU A 1075 20.35 15.43 31.86
N CYS A 1076 20.71 15.87 30.64
CA CYS A 1076 21.86 15.49 29.80
C CYS A 1076 22.07 14.04 29.29
N GLY A 1077 22.62 13.83 28.08
CA GLY A 1077 23.01 14.81 27.05
C GLY A 1077 23.84 14.23 25.89
N LYS A 1078 23.57 14.74 24.68
CA LYS A 1078 24.34 14.76 23.42
C LYS A 1078 25.58 13.84 23.23
N ALA A 1079 25.56 13.09 22.12
CA ALA A 1079 26.69 12.96 21.19
C ALA A 1079 26.17 12.82 19.75
N ASN A 1080 26.73 13.58 18.80
CA ASN A 1080 26.44 13.53 17.36
C ASN A 1080 27.62 12.86 16.64
N GLU A 1081 27.37 12.12 15.54
CA GLU A 1081 27.91 12.42 14.19
C GLU A 1081 27.61 11.30 13.15
N SER A 1082 26.94 11.71 12.08
CA SER A 1082 27.22 11.41 10.67
C SER A 1082 27.60 10.00 10.18
N VAL A 1083 26.63 9.24 9.66
CA VAL A 1083 26.81 8.37 8.45
C VAL A 1083 25.55 8.43 7.58
N GLN A 1084 25.67 8.95 6.35
CA GLN A 1084 24.65 8.78 5.30
C GLN A 1084 24.86 7.44 4.59
N HIS A 1085 24.06 6.41 4.92
CA HIS A 1085 23.69 5.26 4.08
C HIS A 1085 22.90 4.26 4.95
N LEU A 1086 21.59 4.45 5.14
CA LEU A 1086 20.73 3.51 5.88
C LEU A 1086 19.22 3.80 5.70
N PHE A 1087 18.74 3.81 4.45
CA PHE A 1087 17.30 3.75 4.17
C PHE A 1087 16.79 2.29 4.15
N PHE A 1088 17.08 1.54 5.22
CA PHE A 1088 16.49 0.23 5.56
C PHE A 1088 17.11 -0.27 6.89
N GLN A 1089 16.71 0.29 8.03
CA GLN A 1089 16.74 -0.33 9.36
C GLN A 1089 16.34 0.71 10.41
N CYS A 1090 15.23 0.46 11.11
CA CYS A 1090 14.97 1.08 12.40
C CYS A 1090 14.44 0.01 13.37
N GLU A 1091 15.18 -1.10 13.47
CA GLU A 1091 14.98 -2.11 14.50
C GLU A 1091 15.97 -1.92 15.67
N TYR A 1092 15.40 -1.93 16.87
CA TYR A 1092 16.06 -2.21 18.15
C TYR A 1092 17.39 -1.51 18.47
N SER A 1093 17.31 -0.24 18.89
CA SER A 1093 18.33 0.35 19.76
C SER A 1093 18.27 -0.29 21.17
N SER A 1094 19.33 -1.04 21.51
CA SER A 1094 19.41 -1.85 22.73
C SER A 1094 19.50 -1.04 24.03
N LYS A 1095 19.84 0.26 23.95
CA LYS A 1095 19.78 1.18 25.10
C LYS A 1095 18.36 1.56 25.50
N CYS A 1096 17.44 1.71 24.53
CA CYS A 1096 16.05 2.01 24.86
C CYS A 1096 15.40 0.83 25.61
N LEU A 1097 15.73 -0.41 25.23
CA LEU A 1097 15.22 -1.63 25.87
C LEU A 1097 15.66 -1.78 27.35
N ALA A 1098 16.81 -1.21 27.74
CA ALA A 1098 17.31 -1.25 29.11
C ALA A 1098 16.55 -0.29 30.05
N GLU A 1099 16.26 0.94 29.61
CA GLU A 1099 15.37 1.84 30.36
C GLU A 1099 13.90 1.43 30.28
N TRP A 1100 13.46 0.79 29.19
CA TRP A 1100 12.14 0.16 29.13
C TRP A 1100 12.00 -0.94 30.17
N LYS A 1101 13.01 -1.82 30.34
CA LYS A 1101 13.02 -2.87 31.36
C LYS A 1101 13.06 -2.35 32.80
N SER A 1102 13.59 -1.15 33.07
CA SER A 1102 13.56 -0.56 34.42
C SER A 1102 12.27 0.22 34.72
N ARG A 1103 11.63 0.82 33.71
CA ARG A 1103 10.35 1.55 33.87
C ARG A 1103 9.10 0.68 33.70
N LEU A 1104 9.17 -0.49 33.05
CA LEU A 1104 8.08 -1.47 32.96
C LEU A 1104 8.20 -2.60 34.00
N ASN A 1105 8.28 -2.24 35.28
CA ASN A 1105 8.08 -3.22 36.36
C ASN A 1105 6.58 -3.44 36.64
N TRP A 1106 5.82 -3.81 35.59
CA TRP A 1106 4.42 -4.24 35.64
C TRP A 1106 4.26 -5.60 34.93
N GLY A 1107 5.04 -6.57 35.37
CA GLY A 1107 4.60 -7.97 35.31
C GLY A 1107 3.35 -8.17 36.17
N THR A 1108 2.50 -9.13 35.77
CA THR A 1108 1.43 -9.71 36.59
C THR A 1108 0.40 -8.76 37.24
N LYS A 1109 -0.65 -8.41 36.48
CA LYS A 1109 -2.05 -8.35 36.97
C LYS A 1109 -2.96 -8.91 35.87
N ALA A 1110 -3.34 -10.19 35.86
CA ALA A 1110 -4.19 -10.84 36.86
C ALA A 1110 -5.29 -9.91 37.36
N ILE A 1111 -6.56 -10.33 37.27
CA ILE A 1111 -7.63 -9.67 38.01
C ILE A 1111 -7.16 -9.61 39.47
N ASP A 1112 -7.03 -8.40 40.03
CA ASP A 1112 -6.57 -8.23 41.40
C ASP A 1112 -7.73 -8.56 42.35
N VAL A 1113 -8.05 -9.86 42.41
CA VAL A 1113 -9.05 -10.46 43.29
C VAL A 1113 -8.75 -10.07 44.73
N HIS A 1114 -7.47 -9.88 45.08
CA HIS A 1114 -7.04 -9.40 46.39
C HIS A 1114 -7.51 -7.96 46.68
N ARG A 1115 -7.35 -7.00 45.76
CA ARG A 1115 -7.92 -5.64 45.89
C ARG A 1115 -9.46 -5.63 45.91
N LEU A 1116 -10.11 -6.50 45.14
CA LEU A 1116 -11.59 -6.59 45.13
C LEU A 1116 -12.14 -7.21 46.43
N LEU A 1117 -11.47 -8.22 46.98
CA LEU A 1117 -11.76 -8.79 48.29
C LEU A 1117 -11.51 -7.78 49.43
N GLN A 1118 -10.46 -6.93 49.33
CA GLN A 1118 -10.21 -5.84 50.28
C GLN A 1118 -11.26 -4.71 50.21
N LEU A 1119 -11.92 -4.51 49.07
CA LEU A 1119 -13.05 -3.58 48.94
C LEU A 1119 -14.33 -4.16 49.56
N ILE A 1120 -14.58 -5.46 49.39
CA ILE A 1120 -15.74 -6.16 50.00
C ILE A 1120 -15.58 -6.29 51.53
N SER A 1121 -14.35 -6.42 52.05
CA SER A 1121 -14.11 -6.51 53.48
C SER A 1121 -14.32 -5.18 54.24
N LYS A 1122 -14.10 -4.03 53.58
CA LYS A 1122 -14.29 -2.68 54.15
C LYS A 1122 -15.75 -2.22 54.26
N LEU A 1123 -16.70 -2.91 53.62
CA LEU A 1123 -18.13 -2.63 53.76
C LEU A 1123 -18.66 -3.15 55.12
N LYS A 1124 -18.69 -2.29 56.14
CA LYS A 1124 -19.39 -2.55 57.42
C LYS A 1124 -20.90 -2.32 57.23
N GLY A 1125 -21.72 -3.29 57.63
CA GLY A 1125 -23.19 -3.17 57.67
C GLY A 1125 -24.01 -4.14 56.80
N ILE A 1126 -23.39 -5.14 56.15
CA ILE A 1126 -24.09 -6.08 55.24
C ILE A 1126 -23.97 -7.52 55.75
N SER A 1127 -25.09 -8.27 55.74
CA SER A 1127 -25.17 -9.65 56.24
C SER A 1127 -24.38 -10.66 55.40
N ALA A 1128 -23.94 -11.75 56.05
CA ALA A 1128 -23.08 -12.77 55.44
C ALA A 1128 -23.67 -13.42 54.16
N THR A 1129 -24.99 -13.65 54.13
CA THR A 1129 -25.72 -14.16 52.96
C THR A 1129 -25.58 -13.25 51.73
N ARG A 1130 -25.58 -11.92 51.91
CA ARG A 1130 -25.39 -10.97 50.80
C ARG A 1130 -23.94 -10.93 50.31
N ARG A 1131 -22.94 -11.12 51.20
CA ARG A 1131 -21.52 -11.24 50.78
C ARG A 1131 -21.28 -12.52 49.95
N SER A 1132 -21.88 -13.64 50.35
CA SER A 1132 -21.80 -14.90 49.59
C SER A 1132 -22.38 -14.73 48.17
N MET A 1133 -23.59 -14.18 48.06
CA MET A 1133 -24.27 -13.98 46.79
C MET A 1133 -23.48 -13.10 45.81
N MET A 1134 -22.82 -12.03 46.29
CA MET A 1134 -21.95 -11.19 45.45
C MET A 1134 -20.69 -11.91 44.96
N LEU A 1135 -20.11 -12.83 45.76
CA LEU A 1135 -18.96 -13.64 45.35
C LEU A 1135 -19.34 -14.65 44.25
N THR A 1136 -20.49 -15.32 44.40
CA THR A 1136 -20.98 -16.29 43.40
C THR A 1136 -21.29 -15.62 42.05
N MET A 1137 -21.89 -14.42 42.08
CA MET A 1137 -22.13 -13.63 40.87
C MET A 1137 -20.82 -13.19 40.19
N LEU A 1138 -19.77 -12.88 40.96
CA LEU A 1138 -18.46 -12.53 40.41
C LEU A 1138 -17.81 -13.71 39.69
N ALA A 1139 -17.90 -14.92 40.26
CA ALA A 1139 -17.37 -16.15 39.66
C ALA A 1139 -18.07 -16.51 38.34
N ALA A 1140 -19.40 -16.41 38.28
CA ALA A 1140 -20.17 -16.63 37.06
C ALA A 1140 -19.81 -15.64 35.94
N LEU A 1141 -19.56 -14.37 36.29
CA LEU A 1141 -19.15 -13.34 35.32
C LEU A 1141 -17.76 -13.62 34.73
N ILE A 1142 -16.81 -14.08 35.55
CA ILE A 1142 -15.46 -14.46 35.11
C ILE A 1142 -15.53 -15.66 34.14
N TYR A 1143 -16.38 -16.64 34.42
CA TYR A 1143 -16.57 -17.82 33.55
C TYR A 1143 -17.14 -17.44 32.17
N GLN A 1144 -18.14 -16.55 32.11
CA GLN A 1144 -18.72 -16.11 30.83
C GLN A 1144 -17.78 -15.23 29.98
N ILE A 1145 -16.98 -14.37 30.61
CA ILE A 1145 -15.98 -13.54 29.90
C ILE A 1145 -14.89 -14.40 29.24
N TRP A 1146 -14.59 -15.58 29.80
CA TRP A 1146 -13.64 -16.53 29.22
C TRP A 1146 -14.24 -17.31 28.04
N GLY A 1147 -15.53 -17.65 28.09
CA GLY A 1147 -16.23 -18.34 27.00
C GLY A 1147 -16.44 -17.51 25.73
N ALA A 1148 -16.74 -16.22 25.87
CA ALA A 1148 -17.12 -15.34 24.75
C ALA A 1148 -15.98 -14.96 23.78
N ARG A 1149 -14.75 -15.43 24.02
CA ARG A 1149 -13.56 -15.03 23.22
C ARG A 1149 -13.28 -15.91 21.99
N ASN A 1150 -14.12 -16.93 21.72
CA ASN A 1150 -13.89 -17.96 20.70
C ASN A 1150 -14.91 -17.98 19.52
N ASP A 1151 -15.82 -17.00 19.42
CA ASP A 1151 -16.88 -16.99 18.39
C ASP A 1151 -16.44 -16.43 17.02
N VAL A 1152 -15.40 -17.05 16.43
CA VAL A 1152 -15.10 -16.97 14.98
C VAL A 1152 -15.42 -18.30 14.27
N LEU A 1153 -15.73 -19.36 15.02
CA LEU A 1153 -15.94 -20.73 14.53
C LEU A 1153 -17.33 -21.02 13.93
N TRP A 1154 -18.18 -20.01 13.68
CA TRP A 1154 -19.56 -20.25 13.24
C TRP A 1154 -19.75 -20.38 11.71
N ASN A 1155 -18.88 -19.77 10.89
CA ASN A 1155 -19.00 -19.85 9.42
C ASN A 1155 -18.29 -21.07 8.77
N GLN A 1156 -17.47 -21.85 9.50
CA GLN A 1156 -16.84 -23.05 8.94
C GLN A 1156 -17.70 -24.33 9.04
N LYS A 1157 -18.78 -24.35 9.83
CA LYS A 1157 -19.64 -25.55 9.98
C LYS A 1157 -20.48 -25.89 8.74
N GLN A 1158 -20.62 -24.99 7.77
CA GLN A 1158 -21.29 -25.27 6.49
C GLN A 1158 -20.53 -26.28 5.60
N TRP A 1159 -19.20 -26.37 5.70
CA TRP A 1159 -18.42 -27.34 4.90
C TRP A 1159 -18.36 -28.74 5.51
N GLN A 1160 -18.39 -28.85 6.85
CA GLN A 1160 -18.42 -30.14 7.55
C GLN A 1160 -19.69 -30.95 7.22
N ILE A 1161 -20.84 -30.29 7.03
CA ILE A 1161 -22.10 -30.97 6.72
C ILE A 1161 -22.07 -31.60 5.32
N ARG A 1162 -21.52 -30.92 4.30
CA ARG A 1162 -21.40 -31.52 2.94
C ARG A 1162 -20.47 -32.73 2.90
N ILE A 1163 -19.32 -32.68 3.57
CA ILE A 1163 -18.36 -33.79 3.59
C ILE A 1163 -18.93 -35.02 4.32
N ILE A 1164 -19.75 -34.82 5.35
CA ILE A 1164 -20.48 -35.91 6.03
C ILE A 1164 -21.56 -36.51 5.12
N VAL A 1165 -22.33 -35.67 4.41
CA VAL A 1165 -23.36 -36.14 3.45
C VAL A 1165 -22.75 -36.95 2.30
N ASP A 1166 -21.65 -36.49 1.70
CA ASP A 1166 -20.99 -37.23 0.61
C ASP A 1166 -20.35 -38.56 1.10
N ARG A 1167 -19.80 -38.58 2.32
CA ARG A 1167 -19.23 -39.80 2.91
C ARG A 1167 -20.31 -40.84 3.24
N VAL A 1168 -21.48 -40.40 3.73
CA VAL A 1168 -22.67 -41.27 3.93
C VAL A 1168 -23.25 -41.77 2.59
N GLN A 1169 -23.23 -40.96 1.52
CA GLN A 1169 -23.62 -41.41 0.18
C GLN A 1169 -22.65 -42.42 -0.45
N GLN A 1170 -21.35 -42.40 -0.12
CA GLN A 1170 -20.40 -43.41 -0.57
C GLN A 1170 -20.48 -44.72 0.23
N GLU A 1171 -20.67 -44.66 1.56
CA GLU A 1171 -20.78 -45.88 2.37
C GLU A 1171 -22.10 -46.63 2.14
N SER A 1172 -23.20 -45.93 1.90
CA SER A 1172 -24.50 -46.54 1.54
C SER A 1172 -24.49 -47.29 0.20
N LYS A 1173 -23.57 -46.98 -0.72
CA LYS A 1173 -23.36 -47.76 -1.96
C LYS A 1173 -22.49 -49.01 -1.77
N ARG A 1174 -21.74 -49.14 -0.66
CA ARG A 1174 -20.86 -50.30 -0.39
C ARG A 1174 -21.47 -51.38 0.51
N ARG A 1175 -22.64 -51.17 1.10
CA ARG A 1175 -23.34 -52.14 1.97
C ARG A 1175 -24.71 -52.61 1.43
N ILE A 1176 -24.83 -52.84 0.12
CA ILE A 1176 -26.04 -53.46 -0.48
C ILE A 1176 -25.66 -54.69 -1.33
N VAL A 1177 -25.04 -55.69 -0.68
CA VAL A 1177 -25.10 -57.10 -1.07
C VAL A 1177 -25.20 -57.91 0.22
N GLY A 1178 -26.36 -58.52 0.51
CA GLY A 1178 -26.52 -59.39 1.67
C GLY A 1178 -27.82 -59.18 2.47
N VAL A 1179 -28.87 -59.90 2.07
CA VAL A 1179 -29.98 -60.43 2.90
C VAL A 1179 -30.77 -59.46 3.82
N TRP A 1180 -32.05 -59.21 3.49
CA TRP A 1180 -33.24 -59.45 4.37
C TRP A 1180 -34.57 -59.11 3.63
N PRO A 1181 -35.75 -59.57 4.10
CA PRO A 1181 -36.91 -59.81 3.21
C PRO A 1181 -37.78 -58.61 2.82
N SER A 1182 -38.60 -58.82 1.78
CA SER A 1182 -39.51 -57.85 1.18
C SER A 1182 -40.81 -57.65 1.94
N LYS A 1183 -40.98 -56.52 2.66
CA LYS A 1183 -42.31 -55.86 2.84
C LYS A 1183 -42.32 -54.39 3.31
N THR A 1184 -41.18 -53.72 3.45
CA THR A 1184 -41.08 -52.34 4.02
C THR A 1184 -40.37 -51.33 3.11
N LYS A 1185 -40.57 -51.40 1.78
CA LYS A 1185 -39.88 -50.54 0.81
C LYS A 1185 -40.49 -49.15 0.54
N GLU A 1186 -41.76 -48.91 0.89
CA GLU A 1186 -42.43 -47.62 0.60
C GLU A 1186 -42.44 -46.63 1.76
N LYS A 1187 -42.59 -47.06 3.03
CA LYS A 1187 -42.70 -46.13 4.17
C LYS A 1187 -41.39 -45.38 4.51
N ASN A 1188 -40.22 -45.94 4.20
CA ASN A 1188 -38.93 -45.29 4.51
C ASN A 1188 -38.46 -44.28 3.44
N LYS A 1189 -39.15 -44.16 2.30
CA LYS A 1189 -38.73 -43.23 1.24
C LYS A 1189 -39.00 -41.75 1.58
N ASN A 1190 -40.00 -41.48 2.43
CA ASN A 1190 -40.35 -40.12 2.85
C ASN A 1190 -39.56 -39.60 4.07
N TRP A 1191 -38.80 -40.46 4.77
CA TRP A 1191 -38.03 -40.04 5.96
C TRP A 1191 -36.62 -39.53 5.62
N VAL A 1192 -36.09 -39.90 4.45
CA VAL A 1192 -34.75 -39.48 3.95
C VAL A 1192 -34.82 -38.21 3.09
N LEU A 1193 -36.04 -37.73 2.76
CA LEU A 1193 -36.26 -36.55 1.91
C LEU A 1193 -36.54 -35.25 2.69
N ASN A 1194 -36.60 -35.32 4.02
CA ASN A 1194 -36.91 -34.20 4.94
C ASN A 1194 -35.79 -33.96 5.97
N LEU A 1195 -34.55 -34.35 5.66
CA LEU A 1195 -33.38 -34.26 6.54
C LEU A 1195 -32.16 -33.70 5.79
#